data_AF-A0A6J1NXB6-F1
#
_entry.id   AF-A0A6J1NXB6-F1
#
_cell.length_a   1.000
_cell.length_b   1.000
_cell.length_c   1.000
_cell.angle_alpha   90.00
_cell.angle_beta   90.00
_cell.angle_gamma   90.00
#
_symmetry.space_group_name_H-M   'P 1'
#
loop_
_entity.id
_entity.type
_entity.pdbx_description
1 polymer ?
#
loop_
_entity_poly.entity_id
_entity_poly.type
_entity_poly.pdbx_seq_one_letter_code
_entity_poly.pdbx_strand_id
1 'polypeptide(L)'
;MDNSQSSDIFPGMNDNLNFSTNEREKYFVLVSKIKLSAQGGVDVLDISQEKFTILLEDCNTCIDQGLSLIEPLLEDASTHLNELCEYIENAASILQMLSNFIKSVMESVSITVKTVKNFSTYTGNIILSVFTHCKDSECIYGSILNAVQKQLKDLFKNCHELQMIYLRALEKQYLFDLSEKEHQDILLKTLEINLKISDVVQSLDVKTMAEQWKAYTIICEKYSSFLLEKNIFNLTSKLLVSTIENNLNTALEAKEDKTVLRSLKVANFSLKILLRICNTFKGSDKNNYEDVFKLLLYVNLCNSSYYEVTANKSSDFSALLSTHTSMPLELIVASLINEDQFLKLIFFPEYRESPDTQMLGFVLLVIIIMKIFLEKEDEQSMKVKVIGCVFSVLPYCHKWFNIGLKFKYSTQDGTKYCGLYEYLLLHTVALSSTLRTEQYNILENYLYEALLGTECYKAMFASNLWVLLCRLSDQLHLEVLLGLIKVHQKLETHGLFLESPQKVHLSYTIEKLLETLNNEGKMHIYKQFNVKDRRNVGIWCALKLKNLPNDISKSIHNGIVNNLSTNFNEVLNCREDSLDDLIKYTLLASTCPFTERNPRLEDYLLTAWLRMCPECSNILQIHHCLWYRYLKALSSLTICYANKIDRQEFLAKIHNIISKILLTENSDIFHLLFKLFCKLSLIKTVANFAIRSIFIDTVTNLLEHCDIQPYIFHAIVSDDNISKLLMPVLKQSKPNNFIDFKNKLSDIEEWQKQLDLNARNEYIHKCIDNEHTDRQTFIGSEIQENIREKKNNFDVGDIESLFEGTDIEEPLCKKAKLDFNIDNLIGKIESDVEQLSQVKENILSEYKARIVSVCNKLRNIIS
;
A
#
# COMPACT_ATOMS: atom_id res chain seq x y z
N MET A 1 -20.68 -29.09 2.83
CA MET A 1 -21.34 -29.48 4.09
C MET A 1 -21.77 -28.18 4.76
N ASP A 2 -22.95 -27.73 4.38
CA ASP A 2 -23.64 -26.61 5.00
C ASP A 2 -24.05 -27.00 6.41
N ASN A 3 -23.77 -26.12 7.38
CA ASN A 3 -24.42 -26.09 8.69
C ASN A 3 -24.09 -24.77 9.39
N SER A 4 -24.90 -23.75 9.13
CA SER A 4 -25.24 -22.78 10.16
C SER A 4 -26.72 -22.46 10.04
N GLN A 5 -27.47 -23.19 10.84
CA GLN A 5 -28.90 -23.03 11.07
C GLN A 5 -29.18 -21.64 11.67
N SER A 6 -30.06 -20.89 11.03
CA SER A 6 -30.94 -19.94 11.72
C SER A 6 -32.22 -19.75 10.90
N SER A 7 -32.95 -20.85 10.72
CA SER A 7 -34.40 -20.80 10.57
C SER A 7 -35.02 -21.02 11.96
N ASP A 8 -36.16 -20.39 12.18
CA ASP A 8 -37.12 -20.68 13.26
C ASP A 8 -36.87 -20.06 14.64
N ILE A 9 -37.09 -18.74 14.75
CA ILE A 9 -37.89 -18.17 15.85
C ILE A 9 -38.77 -17.05 15.27
N PHE A 10 -39.79 -17.41 14.50
CA PHE A 10 -41.05 -16.69 14.59
C PHE A 10 -41.85 -17.39 15.69
N PRO A 11 -42.14 -16.75 16.84
CA PRO A 11 -43.24 -17.23 17.64
C PRO A 11 -44.48 -17.03 16.77
N GLY A 12 -45.15 -18.14 16.43
CA GLY A 12 -46.46 -18.09 15.81
C GLY A 12 -47.41 -17.26 16.67
N MET A 13 -47.61 -16.01 16.29
CA MET A 13 -48.84 -15.28 16.54
C MET A 13 -49.60 -15.27 15.23
N ASN A 14 -50.36 -16.34 15.05
CA ASN A 14 -51.48 -16.37 14.13
C ASN A 14 -52.63 -15.58 14.79
N ASP A 15 -52.42 -14.29 15.01
CA ASP A 15 -53.47 -13.34 15.31
C ASP A 15 -53.67 -12.52 14.04
N ASN A 16 -54.78 -12.79 13.35
CA ASN A 16 -55.29 -11.94 12.28
C ASN A 16 -55.36 -10.50 12.81
N LEU A 17 -54.38 -9.67 12.48
CA LEU A 17 -54.40 -8.24 12.71
C LEU A 17 -55.35 -7.62 11.69
N ASN A 18 -56.65 -7.75 11.97
CA ASN A 18 -57.63 -6.76 11.52
C ASN A 18 -57.20 -5.42 12.12
N PHE A 19 -56.38 -4.65 11.40
CA PHE A 19 -56.17 -3.24 11.69
C PHE A 19 -57.54 -2.57 11.72
N SER A 20 -57.97 -2.20 12.92
CA SER A 20 -59.32 -1.71 13.13
C SER A 20 -59.52 -0.39 12.35
N THR A 21 -60.68 -0.23 11.72
CA THR A 21 -61.17 1.04 11.14
C THR A 21 -60.89 2.27 12.04
N ASN A 22 -60.84 2.04 13.35
CA ASN A 22 -60.50 3.01 14.39
C ASN A 22 -59.10 3.65 14.24
N GLU A 23 -58.07 2.92 13.78
CA GLU A 23 -56.73 3.51 13.61
C GLU A 23 -56.65 4.40 12.39
N ARG A 24 -57.35 4.02 11.31
CA ARG A 24 -57.48 4.81 10.10
C ARG A 24 -58.25 6.11 10.34
N GLU A 25 -59.37 6.04 11.07
CA GLU A 25 -60.13 7.23 11.46
C GLU A 25 -59.29 8.16 12.35
N LYS A 26 -58.56 7.61 13.33
CA LYS A 26 -57.63 8.40 14.17
C LYS A 26 -56.57 9.11 13.35
N TYR A 27 -55.99 8.45 12.34
CA TYR A 27 -55.01 9.07 11.44
C TYR A 27 -55.61 10.27 10.69
N PHE A 28 -56.75 10.12 10.03
CA PHE A 28 -57.35 11.22 9.26
C PHE A 28 -57.84 12.38 10.15
N VAL A 29 -58.28 12.09 11.37
CA VAL A 29 -58.58 13.11 12.39
C VAL A 29 -57.31 13.87 12.76
N LEU A 30 -56.19 13.18 12.96
CA LEU A 30 -54.90 13.80 13.28
C LEU A 30 -54.38 14.66 12.12
N VAL A 31 -54.43 14.17 10.87
CA VAL A 31 -54.09 14.95 9.66
C VAL A 31 -54.91 16.24 9.60
N SER A 32 -56.22 16.15 9.84
CA SER A 32 -57.13 17.30 9.82
C SER A 32 -56.82 18.30 10.93
N LYS A 33 -56.55 17.81 12.15
CA LYS A 33 -56.13 18.63 13.30
C LYS A 33 -54.83 19.39 13.00
N ILE A 34 -53.85 18.72 12.41
CA ILE A 34 -52.56 19.30 12.02
C ILE A 34 -52.75 20.39 10.96
N LYS A 35 -53.51 20.10 9.89
CA LYS A 35 -53.81 21.07 8.81
C LYS A 35 -54.51 22.32 9.34
N LEU A 36 -55.50 22.16 10.24
CA LEU A 36 -56.20 23.28 10.87
C LEU A 36 -55.29 24.11 11.79
N SER A 37 -54.42 23.44 12.56
CA SER A 37 -53.52 24.10 13.51
C SER A 37 -52.45 24.95 12.82
N ALA A 38 -52.08 24.63 11.58
CA ALA A 38 -51.10 25.39 10.81
C ALA A 38 -51.70 26.42 9.83
N GLN A 39 -52.98 26.29 9.46
CA GLN A 39 -53.68 27.24 8.58
C GLN A 39 -54.28 28.44 9.31
N GLY A 40 -54.54 28.33 10.62
CA GLY A 40 -54.85 29.49 11.43
C GLY A 40 -53.66 30.44 11.40
N GLY A 41 -53.82 31.63 10.82
CA GLY A 41 -52.80 32.68 10.87
C GLY A 41 -52.49 33.00 12.33
N VAL A 42 -51.51 32.31 12.89
CA VAL A 42 -51.08 32.53 14.25
C VAL A 42 -50.32 33.85 14.21
N ASP A 43 -50.86 34.88 14.86
CA ASP A 43 -50.08 36.05 15.23
C ASP A 43 -48.81 35.52 15.91
N VAL A 44 -47.68 35.69 15.24
CA VAL A 44 -46.41 35.04 15.60
C VAL A 44 -45.92 35.46 17.00
N LEU A 45 -46.55 36.49 17.57
CA LEU A 45 -46.31 37.02 18.90
C LEU A 45 -46.93 36.18 20.04
N ASP A 46 -47.84 35.22 19.75
CA ASP A 46 -48.58 34.46 20.77
C ASP A 46 -48.44 32.92 20.64
N ILE A 47 -47.38 32.45 19.96
CA ILE A 47 -47.01 31.02 19.97
C ILE A 47 -46.46 30.66 21.35
N SER A 48 -47.33 30.20 22.25
CA SER A 48 -46.91 29.53 23.48
C SER A 48 -46.03 28.32 23.12
N GLN A 49 -44.88 28.17 23.76
CA GLN A 49 -43.90 27.07 23.58
C GLN A 49 -44.54 25.67 23.55
N GLU A 50 -45.63 25.52 24.31
CA GLU A 50 -46.43 24.30 24.41
C GLU A 50 -47.15 23.94 23.10
N LYS A 51 -47.76 24.92 22.41
CA LYS A 51 -48.42 24.71 21.10
C LYS A 51 -47.44 24.27 20.02
N PHE A 52 -46.23 24.84 20.00
CA PHE A 52 -45.19 24.45 19.04
C PHE A 52 -44.75 23.00 19.25
N THR A 53 -44.54 22.62 20.51
CA THR A 53 -44.11 21.26 20.87
C THR A 53 -45.18 20.23 20.54
N ILE A 54 -46.45 20.51 20.86
CA ILE A 54 -47.58 19.64 20.54
C ILE A 54 -47.74 19.46 19.04
N LEU A 55 -47.63 20.53 18.24
CA LEU A 55 -47.74 20.42 16.79
C LEU A 55 -46.63 19.54 16.19
N LEU A 56 -45.40 19.66 16.68
CA LEU A 56 -44.29 18.81 16.25
C LEU A 56 -44.52 17.34 16.60
N GLU A 57 -45.00 17.06 17.81
CA GLU A 57 -45.29 15.71 18.27
C GLU A 57 -46.45 15.08 17.49
N ASP A 58 -47.51 15.85 17.22
CA ASP A 58 -48.62 15.46 16.36
C ASP A 58 -48.11 15.16 14.94
N CYS A 59 -47.26 16.02 14.36
CA CYS A 59 -46.65 15.78 13.05
C CYS A 59 -45.78 14.51 13.02
N ASN A 60 -44.95 14.28 14.05
CA ASN A 60 -44.12 13.09 14.15
C ASN A 60 -44.99 11.83 14.20
N THR A 61 -45.97 11.82 15.10
CA THR A 61 -46.91 10.70 15.26
C THR A 61 -47.69 10.44 13.97
N CYS A 62 -48.14 11.51 13.30
CA CYS A 62 -48.91 11.40 12.06
C CYS A 62 -48.07 10.83 10.92
N ILE A 63 -46.81 11.25 10.77
CA ILE A 63 -45.93 10.71 9.73
C ILE A 63 -45.61 9.25 9.99
N ASP A 64 -45.23 8.91 11.22
CA ASP A 64 -44.90 7.53 11.60
C ASP A 64 -46.11 6.59 11.39
N GLN A 65 -47.31 7.01 11.83
CA GLN A 65 -48.54 6.26 11.58
C GLN A 65 -48.84 6.13 10.09
N GLY A 66 -48.75 7.23 9.34
CA GLY A 66 -49.04 7.25 7.90
C GLY A 66 -48.14 6.31 7.10
N LEU A 67 -46.84 6.27 7.43
CA LEU A 67 -45.88 5.37 6.77
C LEU A 67 -46.10 3.92 7.19
N SER A 68 -46.39 3.64 8.47
CA SER A 68 -46.66 2.27 8.93
C SER A 68 -47.94 1.65 8.32
N LEU A 69 -48.95 2.48 8.02
CA LEU A 69 -50.19 2.04 7.39
C LEU A 69 -50.03 1.69 5.90
N ILE A 70 -48.88 2.01 5.28
CA ILE A 70 -48.58 1.66 3.89
C ILE A 70 -48.29 0.16 3.76
N GLU A 71 -47.54 -0.42 4.70
CA GLU A 71 -47.14 -1.84 4.68
C GLU A 71 -48.31 -2.81 4.51
N PRO A 72 -49.38 -2.76 5.33
CA PRO A 72 -50.52 -3.69 5.18
C PRO A 72 -51.33 -3.45 3.90
N LEU A 73 -51.29 -2.25 3.30
CA LEU A 73 -52.01 -1.94 2.06
C LEU A 73 -51.30 -2.48 0.82
N LEU A 74 -50.06 -2.96 0.96
CA LEU A 74 -49.28 -3.50 -0.15
C LEU A 74 -49.66 -4.95 -0.50
N GLU A 75 -50.29 -5.70 0.40
CA GLU A 75 -50.72 -7.09 0.17
C GLU A 75 -51.82 -7.19 -0.93
N ASP A 76 -52.69 -6.18 -1.03
CA ASP A 76 -53.78 -6.07 -2.02
C ASP A 76 -53.69 -4.75 -2.82
N ALA A 77 -52.49 -4.33 -3.17
CA ALA A 77 -52.24 -2.98 -3.70
C ALA A 77 -52.95 -2.63 -5.04
N SER A 78 -53.50 -3.62 -5.77
CA SER A 78 -54.30 -3.36 -6.98
C SER A 78 -55.66 -2.71 -6.67
N THR A 79 -56.22 -2.92 -5.48
CA THR A 79 -57.48 -2.31 -5.03
C THR A 79 -57.29 -1.05 -4.19
N HIS A 80 -56.11 -0.86 -3.58
CA HIS A 80 -55.82 0.22 -2.62
C HIS A 80 -54.83 1.29 -3.12
N LEU A 81 -54.50 1.31 -4.42
CA LEU A 81 -53.53 2.23 -5.01
C LEU A 81 -53.80 3.72 -4.72
N ASN A 82 -55.08 4.14 -4.74
CA ASN A 82 -55.45 5.52 -4.42
C ASN A 82 -55.22 5.86 -2.94
N GLU A 83 -55.48 4.90 -2.05
CA GLU A 83 -55.29 5.08 -0.60
C GLU A 83 -53.79 5.16 -0.28
N LEU A 84 -52.98 4.30 -0.90
CA LEU A 84 -51.51 4.35 -0.83
C LEU A 84 -50.96 5.72 -1.24
N CYS A 85 -51.40 6.24 -2.39
CA CYS A 85 -51.02 7.57 -2.85
C CYS A 85 -51.45 8.65 -1.85
N GLU A 86 -52.65 8.55 -1.28
CA GLU A 86 -53.18 9.51 -0.32
C GLU A 86 -52.34 9.58 0.98
N TYR A 87 -51.86 8.46 1.52
CA TYR A 87 -50.97 8.47 2.70
C TYR A 87 -49.64 9.15 2.41
N ILE A 88 -49.03 8.89 1.25
CA ILE A 88 -47.76 9.52 0.85
C ILE A 88 -47.95 11.01 0.60
N GLU A 89 -49.04 11.41 -0.07
CA GLU A 89 -49.38 12.81 -0.32
C GLU A 89 -49.70 13.57 0.97
N ASN A 90 -50.38 12.94 1.93
CA ASN A 90 -50.61 13.50 3.25
C ASN A 90 -49.30 13.72 4.01
N ALA A 91 -48.39 12.74 4.00
CA ALA A 91 -47.07 12.90 4.61
C ALA A 91 -46.29 14.06 3.93
N ALA A 92 -46.27 14.12 2.60
CA ALA A 92 -45.61 15.20 1.86
C ALA A 92 -46.23 16.59 2.18
N SER A 93 -47.55 16.67 2.31
CA SER A 93 -48.25 17.90 2.69
C SER A 93 -47.91 18.35 4.12
N ILE A 94 -47.83 17.42 5.06
CA ILE A 94 -47.47 17.71 6.46
C ILE A 94 -46.04 18.22 6.53
N LEU A 95 -45.10 17.62 5.80
CA LEU A 95 -43.71 18.09 5.72
C LEU A 95 -43.62 19.53 5.21
N GLN A 96 -44.32 19.87 4.12
CA GLN A 96 -44.31 21.23 3.57
C GLN A 96 -44.86 22.24 4.58
N MET A 97 -45.96 21.89 5.25
CA MET A 97 -46.59 22.71 6.26
C MET A 97 -45.64 22.92 7.45
N LEU A 98 -44.96 21.86 7.90
CA LEU A 98 -43.99 21.92 8.97
C LEU A 98 -42.76 22.78 8.60
N SER A 99 -42.25 22.66 7.37
CA SER A 99 -41.17 23.50 6.85
C SER A 99 -41.53 24.99 6.92
N ASN A 100 -42.71 25.36 6.44
CA ASN A 100 -43.19 26.75 6.47
C ASN A 100 -43.37 27.26 7.91
N PHE A 101 -43.90 26.41 8.79
CA PHE A 101 -44.11 26.75 10.19
C PHE A 101 -42.80 26.94 10.96
N ILE A 102 -41.83 26.04 10.79
CA ILE A 102 -40.51 26.20 11.41
C ILE A 102 -39.87 27.48 10.89
N LYS A 103 -39.88 27.70 9.57
CA LYS A 103 -39.28 28.88 8.94
C LYS A 103 -39.86 30.20 9.49
N SER A 104 -41.18 30.32 9.65
CA SER A 104 -41.80 31.53 10.20
C SER A 104 -41.40 31.78 11.66
N VAL A 105 -41.31 30.72 12.47
CA VAL A 105 -40.84 30.83 13.87
C VAL A 105 -39.36 31.23 13.92
N MET A 106 -38.53 30.66 13.05
CA MET A 106 -37.10 30.98 12.96
C MET A 106 -36.81 32.43 12.56
N GLU A 107 -37.68 33.02 11.72
CA GLU A 107 -37.57 34.41 11.28
C GLU A 107 -38.02 35.42 12.35
N SER A 108 -38.87 34.98 13.29
CA SER A 108 -39.58 35.87 14.21
C SER A 108 -39.01 35.87 15.63
N VAL A 109 -38.36 34.79 16.07
CA VAL A 109 -37.84 34.65 17.44
C VAL A 109 -36.45 34.00 17.43
N SER A 110 -35.53 34.45 18.29
CA SER A 110 -34.30 33.71 18.58
C SER A 110 -34.64 32.43 19.36
N ILE A 111 -34.69 31.29 18.68
CA ILE A 111 -35.06 30.00 19.28
C ILE A 111 -33.91 29.46 20.12
N THR A 112 -34.09 29.39 21.44
CA THR A 112 -33.14 28.70 22.34
C THR A 112 -33.73 27.36 22.77
N VAL A 113 -32.92 26.40 23.25
CA VAL A 113 -33.47 25.11 23.77
C VAL A 113 -34.50 25.36 24.88
N LYS A 114 -34.34 26.45 25.66
CA LYS A 114 -35.28 26.88 26.69
C LYS A 114 -36.67 27.20 26.15
N THR A 115 -36.78 27.62 24.88
CA THR A 115 -38.06 27.97 24.27
C THR A 115 -38.70 26.81 23.53
N VAL A 116 -37.90 25.87 23.01
CA VAL A 116 -38.43 24.74 22.24
C VAL A 116 -37.55 23.49 22.42
N LYS A 117 -37.79 22.76 23.51
CA LYS A 117 -36.94 21.64 23.94
C LYS A 117 -36.84 20.49 22.93
N ASN A 118 -37.97 20.07 22.38
CA ASN A 118 -38.03 18.84 21.56
C ASN A 118 -37.93 19.08 20.05
N PHE A 119 -37.65 20.32 19.63
CA PHE A 119 -37.53 20.67 18.21
C PHE A 119 -36.48 19.83 17.50
N SER A 120 -35.29 19.74 18.08
CA SER A 120 -34.14 19.11 17.43
C SER A 120 -34.32 17.59 17.29
N THR A 121 -35.02 16.96 18.24
CA THR A 121 -35.26 15.52 18.27
C THR A 121 -36.48 15.12 17.43
N TYR A 122 -37.63 15.79 17.57
CA TYR A 122 -38.84 15.41 16.81
C TYR A 122 -38.66 15.70 15.32
N THR A 123 -38.17 16.89 14.95
CA THR A 123 -37.94 17.22 13.55
C THR A 123 -36.89 16.28 12.93
N GLY A 124 -35.83 15.94 13.68
CA GLY A 124 -34.83 14.97 13.25
C GLY A 124 -35.41 13.57 13.04
N ASN A 125 -36.28 13.10 13.94
CA ASN A 125 -36.95 11.80 13.80
C ASN A 125 -37.90 11.75 12.59
N ILE A 126 -38.66 12.83 12.34
CA ILE A 126 -39.49 12.95 11.13
C ILE A 126 -38.63 12.80 9.87
N ILE A 127 -37.52 13.55 9.79
CA ILE A 127 -36.60 13.50 8.65
C ILE A 127 -36.02 12.08 8.49
N LEU A 128 -35.59 11.47 9.59
CA LEU A 128 -35.03 10.11 9.59
C LEU A 128 -36.07 9.08 9.10
N SER A 129 -37.28 9.13 9.62
CA SER A 129 -38.39 8.23 9.27
C SER A 129 -38.70 8.31 7.76
N VAL A 130 -38.87 9.53 7.24
CA VAL A 130 -39.19 9.75 5.82
C VAL A 130 -38.04 9.37 4.89
N PHE A 131 -36.79 9.74 5.21
CA PHE A 131 -35.67 9.33 4.37
C PHE A 131 -35.43 7.82 4.41
N THR A 132 -35.63 7.16 5.55
CA THR A 132 -35.55 5.69 5.63
C THR A 132 -36.59 5.04 4.72
N HIS A 133 -37.83 5.53 4.77
CA HIS A 133 -38.90 5.07 3.87
C HIS A 133 -38.56 5.28 2.38
N CYS A 134 -38.01 6.45 2.03
CA CYS A 134 -37.56 6.72 0.66
C CYS A 134 -36.40 5.79 0.23
N LYS A 135 -35.47 5.48 1.14
CA LYS A 135 -34.33 4.57 0.88
C LYS A 135 -34.81 3.15 0.60
N ASP A 136 -35.76 2.69 1.40
CA ASP A 136 -36.28 1.33 1.33
C ASP A 136 -37.43 1.18 0.32
N SER A 137 -37.82 2.27 -0.35
CA SER A 137 -38.95 2.32 -1.28
C SER A 137 -38.92 1.24 -2.37
N GLU A 138 -37.76 0.89 -2.91
CA GLU A 138 -37.65 -0.20 -3.89
C GLU A 138 -38.04 -1.56 -3.30
N CYS A 139 -37.71 -1.80 -2.02
CA CYS A 139 -38.06 -3.04 -1.32
C CYS A 139 -39.52 -3.02 -0.86
N ILE A 140 -40.01 -1.87 -0.40
CA ILE A 140 -41.38 -1.70 0.09
C ILE A 140 -42.38 -1.83 -1.06
N TYR A 141 -42.23 -1.03 -2.12
CA TYR A 141 -43.24 -0.94 -3.17
C TYR A 141 -43.08 -1.95 -4.31
N GLY A 142 -41.89 -2.55 -4.46
CA GLY A 142 -41.62 -3.60 -5.46
C GLY A 142 -42.11 -3.25 -6.87
N SER A 143 -43.04 -4.05 -7.39
CA SER A 143 -43.61 -3.87 -8.74
C SER A 143 -44.47 -2.61 -8.90
N ILE A 144 -44.92 -1.99 -7.81
CA ILE A 144 -45.87 -0.87 -7.81
C ILE A 144 -45.14 0.47 -7.65
N LEU A 145 -43.82 0.44 -7.44
CA LEU A 145 -42.98 1.63 -7.31
C LEU A 145 -43.22 2.65 -8.41
N ASN A 146 -43.38 2.20 -9.67
CA ASN A 146 -43.63 3.09 -10.80
C ASN A 146 -44.95 3.86 -10.70
N ALA A 147 -45.97 3.31 -10.03
CA ALA A 147 -47.27 3.94 -9.86
C ALA A 147 -47.25 5.04 -8.77
N VAL A 148 -46.41 4.89 -7.75
CA VAL A 148 -46.26 5.84 -6.62
C VAL A 148 -45.02 6.73 -6.74
N GLN A 149 -44.25 6.59 -7.81
CA GLN A 149 -42.94 7.25 -7.98
C GLN A 149 -43.03 8.78 -7.87
N LYS A 150 -44.12 9.37 -8.39
CA LYS A 150 -44.31 10.82 -8.33
C LYS A 150 -44.49 11.28 -6.88
N GLN A 151 -45.35 10.62 -6.13
CA GLN A 151 -45.62 10.93 -4.73
C GLN A 151 -44.37 10.74 -3.87
N LEU A 152 -43.57 9.70 -4.11
CA LEU A 152 -42.29 9.49 -3.43
C LEU A 152 -41.26 10.60 -3.74
N LYS A 153 -41.20 11.08 -4.98
CA LYS A 153 -40.35 12.22 -5.36
C LYS A 153 -40.80 13.50 -4.64
N ASP A 154 -42.10 13.74 -4.55
CA ASP A 154 -42.65 14.89 -3.83
C ASP A 154 -42.39 14.79 -2.32
N LEU A 155 -42.54 13.59 -1.74
CA LEU A 155 -42.21 13.31 -0.34
C LEU A 155 -40.73 13.57 -0.05
N PHE A 156 -39.82 13.04 -0.87
CA PHE A 156 -38.38 13.26 -0.74
C PHE A 156 -38.02 14.75 -0.85
N LYS A 157 -38.59 15.46 -1.82
CA LYS A 157 -38.34 16.89 -2.04
C LYS A 157 -38.74 17.72 -0.83
N ASN A 158 -39.92 17.47 -0.27
CA ASN A 158 -40.42 18.22 0.90
C ASN A 158 -39.63 17.87 2.17
N CYS A 159 -39.19 16.61 2.31
CA CYS A 159 -38.30 16.19 3.40
C CYS A 159 -36.92 16.86 3.29
N HIS A 160 -36.36 16.97 2.08
CA HIS A 160 -35.11 17.67 1.82
C HIS A 160 -35.20 19.17 2.15
N GLU A 161 -36.31 19.83 1.79
CA GLU A 161 -36.55 21.22 2.20
C GLU A 161 -36.60 21.36 3.73
N LEU A 162 -37.32 20.46 4.41
CA LEU A 162 -37.40 20.43 5.87
C LEU A 162 -36.02 20.24 6.50
N GLN A 163 -35.23 19.30 5.98
CA GLN A 163 -33.86 19.05 6.42
C GLN A 163 -33.00 20.31 6.30
N MET A 164 -33.06 21.04 5.19
CA MET A 164 -32.26 22.26 5.00
C MET A 164 -32.62 23.35 6.01
N ILE A 165 -33.90 23.50 6.33
CA ILE A 165 -34.37 24.44 7.36
C ILE A 165 -33.88 23.97 8.74
N TYR A 166 -34.04 22.68 9.04
CA TYR A 166 -33.61 22.05 10.29
C TYR A 166 -32.09 22.18 10.54
N LEU A 167 -31.26 21.90 9.54
CA LEU A 167 -29.81 22.00 9.66
C LEU A 167 -29.38 23.46 9.86
N ARG A 168 -29.94 24.39 9.07
CA ARG A 168 -29.68 25.83 9.24
C ARG A 168 -30.08 26.32 10.64
N ALA A 169 -31.17 25.77 11.19
CA ALA A 169 -31.62 26.05 12.54
C ALA A 169 -30.55 25.68 13.57
N LEU A 170 -30.07 24.44 13.52
CA LEU A 170 -29.08 23.90 14.46
C LEU A 170 -27.73 24.61 14.37
N GLU A 171 -27.29 24.98 13.17
CA GLU A 171 -26.05 25.71 12.96
C GLU A 171 -26.10 27.11 13.60
N LYS A 172 -27.12 27.91 13.28
CA LYS A 172 -27.10 29.36 13.50
C LYS A 172 -27.98 29.86 14.64
N GLN A 173 -29.17 29.29 14.81
CA GLN A 173 -30.22 29.90 15.62
C GLN A 173 -30.46 29.12 16.91
N TYR A 174 -30.37 27.79 16.87
CA TYR A 174 -30.61 26.90 18.01
C TYR A 174 -29.35 26.75 18.86
N LEU A 175 -29.42 27.21 20.12
CA LEU A 175 -28.29 27.19 21.06
C LEU A 175 -28.57 26.25 22.24
N PHE A 176 -27.66 25.30 22.45
CA PHE A 176 -27.66 24.39 23.60
C PHE A 176 -26.91 25.03 24.77
N ASP A 177 -27.61 25.23 25.90
CA ASP A 177 -26.97 25.70 27.13
C ASP A 177 -26.31 24.51 27.84
N LEU A 178 -24.98 24.44 27.70
CA LEU A 178 -24.18 23.34 28.25
C LEU A 178 -24.10 23.34 29.78
N SER A 179 -24.63 24.36 30.48
CA SER A 179 -24.72 24.33 31.94
C SER A 179 -25.85 23.43 32.45
N GLU A 180 -26.84 23.13 31.62
CA GLU A 180 -28.03 22.34 31.96
C GLU A 180 -27.91 20.90 31.43
N LYS A 181 -27.96 19.91 32.33
CA LYS A 181 -27.82 18.49 31.98
C LYS A 181 -28.87 18.02 30.96
N GLU A 182 -30.11 18.52 31.07
CA GLU A 182 -31.17 18.17 30.12
C GLU A 182 -30.81 18.61 28.69
N HIS A 183 -30.24 19.80 28.51
CA HIS A 183 -29.81 20.28 27.20
C HIS A 183 -28.61 19.52 26.66
N GLN A 184 -27.70 19.08 27.53
CA GLN A 184 -26.60 18.19 27.16
C GLN A 184 -27.15 16.86 26.61
N ASP A 185 -28.14 16.26 27.27
CA ASP A 185 -28.76 15.00 26.84
C ASP A 185 -29.50 15.18 25.49
N ILE A 186 -30.21 16.31 25.31
CA ILE A 186 -30.87 16.65 24.04
C ILE A 186 -29.84 16.83 22.91
N LEU A 187 -28.71 17.51 23.17
CA LEU A 187 -27.64 17.67 22.17
C LEU A 187 -27.09 16.31 21.72
N LEU A 188 -26.78 15.42 22.67
CA LEU A 188 -26.27 14.08 22.36
C LEU A 188 -27.27 13.27 21.54
N LYS A 189 -28.55 13.29 21.92
CA LYS A 189 -29.63 12.63 21.17
C LYS A 189 -29.80 13.24 19.78
N THR A 190 -29.68 14.56 19.65
CA THR A 190 -29.73 15.27 18.37
C THR A 190 -28.59 14.83 17.45
N LEU A 191 -27.36 14.75 17.96
CA LEU A 191 -26.20 14.27 17.19
C LEU A 191 -26.37 12.81 16.77
N GLU A 192 -26.87 11.94 17.65
CA GLU A 192 -27.13 10.53 17.32
C GLU A 192 -28.15 10.41 16.17
N ILE A 193 -29.27 11.15 16.26
CA ILE A 193 -30.30 11.16 15.19
C ILE A 193 -29.69 11.69 13.88
N ASN A 194 -28.92 12.78 13.93
CA ASN A 194 -28.29 13.35 12.74
C ASN A 194 -27.26 12.41 12.11
N LEU A 195 -26.56 11.61 12.91
CA LEU A 195 -25.63 10.60 12.41
C LEU A 195 -26.38 9.44 11.72
N LYS A 196 -27.54 9.02 12.26
CA LYS A 196 -28.44 8.06 11.59
C LYS A 196 -28.98 8.62 10.28
N ILE A 197 -29.36 9.90 10.25
CA ILE A 197 -29.75 10.58 9.00
C ILE A 197 -28.60 10.50 8.00
N SER A 198 -27.35 10.80 8.40
CA SER A 198 -26.17 10.70 7.54
C SER A 198 -25.99 9.31 6.91
N ASP A 199 -26.20 8.24 7.68
CA ASP A 199 -26.13 6.85 7.21
C ASP A 199 -27.24 6.47 6.21
N VAL A 200 -28.41 7.08 6.33
CA VAL A 200 -29.51 6.88 5.37
C VAL A 200 -29.23 7.64 4.08
N VAL A 201 -28.93 8.95 4.17
CA VAL A 201 -28.85 9.83 3.00
C VAL A 201 -27.66 9.54 2.08
N GLN A 202 -26.57 8.94 2.60
CA GLN A 202 -25.42 8.54 1.78
C GLN A 202 -25.79 7.54 0.66
N SER A 203 -26.86 6.76 0.85
CA SER A 203 -27.36 5.79 -0.12
C SER A 203 -28.45 6.36 -1.05
N LEU A 204 -29.01 7.51 -0.71
CA LEU A 204 -30.09 8.18 -1.45
C LEU A 204 -29.55 9.18 -2.48
N ASP A 205 -28.92 10.25 -1.99
CA ASP A 205 -28.54 11.41 -2.80
C ASP A 205 -27.26 12.08 -2.26
N VAL A 206 -26.30 12.31 -3.16
CA VAL A 206 -24.97 12.82 -2.82
C VAL A 206 -25.02 14.26 -2.32
N LYS A 207 -25.94 15.08 -2.86
CA LYS A 207 -26.07 16.48 -2.46
C LYS A 207 -26.64 16.57 -1.04
N THR A 208 -27.72 15.86 -0.78
CA THR A 208 -28.38 15.73 0.54
C THR A 208 -27.38 15.22 1.59
N MET A 209 -26.59 14.21 1.23
CA MET A 209 -25.50 13.70 2.07
C MET A 209 -24.43 14.77 2.37
N ALA A 210 -24.00 15.54 1.37
CA ALA A 210 -22.99 16.56 1.55
C ALA A 210 -23.47 17.70 2.47
N GLU A 211 -24.72 18.14 2.32
CA GLU A 211 -25.33 19.16 3.18
C GLU A 211 -25.48 18.67 4.62
N GLN A 212 -25.90 17.41 4.82
CA GLN A 212 -25.98 16.78 6.14
C GLN A 212 -24.62 16.76 6.86
N TRP A 213 -23.55 16.30 6.18
CA TRP A 213 -22.22 16.24 6.78
C TRP A 213 -21.60 17.62 7.05
N LYS A 214 -21.82 18.60 6.17
CA LYS A 214 -21.38 19.98 6.38
C LYS A 214 -21.99 20.55 7.67
N ALA A 215 -23.29 20.39 7.86
CA ALA A 215 -23.97 20.86 9.06
C ALA A 215 -23.55 20.09 10.30
N TYR A 216 -23.48 18.76 10.22
CA TYR A 216 -23.05 17.90 11.33
C TYR A 216 -21.66 18.28 11.86
N THR A 217 -20.70 18.50 10.96
CA THR A 217 -19.34 18.92 11.35
C THR A 217 -19.31 20.30 12.00
N ILE A 218 -20.09 21.26 11.51
CA ILE A 218 -20.22 22.59 12.12
C ILE A 218 -20.79 22.49 13.55
N ILE A 219 -21.80 21.64 13.77
CA ILE A 219 -22.37 21.44 15.11
C ILE A 219 -21.34 20.79 16.05
N CYS A 220 -20.61 19.78 15.56
CA CYS A 220 -19.54 19.15 16.34
C CYS A 220 -18.45 20.15 16.75
N GLU A 221 -18.03 21.03 15.84
CA GLU A 221 -17.05 22.08 16.13
C GLU A 221 -17.56 23.08 17.17
N LYS A 222 -18.80 23.55 16.99
CA LYS A 222 -19.45 24.53 17.86
C LYS A 222 -19.51 24.07 19.33
N TYR A 223 -19.68 22.77 19.56
CA TYR A 223 -19.79 22.19 20.91
C TYR A 223 -18.63 21.26 21.27
N SER A 224 -17.52 21.32 20.54
CA SER A 224 -16.36 20.41 20.64
C SER A 224 -15.87 20.25 22.08
N SER A 225 -15.72 21.34 22.84
CA SER A 225 -15.23 21.33 24.23
C SER A 225 -16.03 20.38 25.15
N PHE A 226 -17.35 20.28 24.97
CA PHE A 226 -18.20 19.35 25.72
C PHE A 226 -18.19 17.94 25.12
N LEU A 227 -18.10 17.84 23.79
CA LEU A 227 -18.18 16.57 23.08
C LEU A 227 -16.89 15.75 23.14
N LEU A 228 -15.73 16.36 23.41
CA LEU A 228 -14.43 15.69 23.52
C LEU A 228 -14.45 14.46 24.44
N GLU A 229 -15.19 14.53 25.56
CA GLU A 229 -15.27 13.44 26.53
C GLU A 229 -16.39 12.42 26.24
N LYS A 230 -17.06 12.53 25.10
CA LYS A 230 -18.22 11.71 24.72
C LYS A 230 -17.85 10.76 23.58
N ASN A 231 -18.67 9.73 23.36
CA ASN A 231 -18.41 8.71 22.34
C ASN A 231 -18.74 9.16 20.90
N ILE A 232 -18.80 10.46 20.63
CA ILE A 232 -19.25 11.01 19.33
C ILE A 232 -18.20 10.76 18.25
N PHE A 233 -16.91 10.93 18.57
CA PHE A 233 -15.82 10.66 17.66
C PHE A 233 -15.89 9.21 17.13
N ASN A 234 -15.93 8.23 18.03
CA ASN A 234 -15.92 6.80 17.68
C ASN A 234 -17.12 6.38 16.84
N LEU A 235 -18.33 6.88 17.15
CA LEU A 235 -19.53 6.60 16.35
C LEU A 235 -19.42 7.20 14.94
N THR A 236 -18.92 8.44 14.87
CA THR A 236 -18.80 9.17 13.60
C THR A 236 -17.72 8.59 12.71
N SER A 237 -16.54 8.29 13.27
CA SER A 237 -15.40 7.72 12.54
C SER A 237 -15.75 6.35 11.99
N LYS A 238 -16.41 5.48 12.79
CA LYS A 238 -16.85 4.16 12.34
C LYS A 238 -17.80 4.23 11.15
N LEU A 239 -18.78 5.13 11.19
CA LEU A 239 -19.68 5.34 10.05
C LEU A 239 -18.89 5.77 8.80
N LEU A 240 -18.08 6.83 8.92
CA LEU A 240 -17.30 7.36 7.80
C LEU A 240 -16.33 6.33 7.21
N VAL A 241 -15.66 5.54 8.05
CA VAL A 241 -14.78 4.43 7.64
C VAL A 241 -15.56 3.45 6.77
N SER A 242 -16.71 2.98 7.23
CA SER A 242 -17.55 2.05 6.46
C SER A 242 -18.02 2.65 5.13
N THR A 243 -18.36 3.95 5.11
CA THR A 243 -18.75 4.66 3.89
C THR A 243 -17.60 4.71 2.89
N ILE A 244 -16.38 4.99 3.34
CA ILE A 244 -15.20 5.07 2.49
C ILE A 244 -14.87 3.69 1.92
N GLU A 245 -14.82 2.66 2.76
CA GLU A 245 -14.54 1.28 2.33
C GLU A 245 -15.55 0.79 1.28
N ASN A 246 -16.85 0.99 1.52
CA ASN A 246 -17.90 0.58 0.60
C ASN A 246 -17.78 1.28 -0.77
N ASN A 247 -17.47 2.58 -0.78
CA ASN A 247 -17.31 3.33 -2.03
C ASN A 247 -16.02 2.96 -2.77
N LEU A 248 -14.94 2.64 -2.05
CA LEU A 248 -13.70 2.15 -2.67
C LEU A 248 -13.90 0.76 -3.28
N ASN A 249 -14.54 -0.16 -2.57
CA ASN A 249 -14.92 -1.47 -3.11
C ASN A 249 -15.84 -1.34 -4.34
N THR A 250 -16.85 -0.48 -4.28
CA THR A 250 -17.73 -0.20 -5.43
C THR A 250 -16.93 0.33 -6.62
N ALA A 251 -15.97 1.22 -6.41
CA ALA A 251 -15.10 1.72 -7.48
C ALA A 251 -14.20 0.62 -8.07
N LEU A 252 -13.76 -0.35 -7.27
CA LEU A 252 -12.92 -1.47 -7.72
C LEU A 252 -13.72 -2.50 -8.53
N GLU A 253 -14.96 -2.75 -8.16
CA GLU A 253 -15.85 -3.73 -8.79
C GLU A 253 -16.59 -3.17 -10.01
N ALA A 254 -16.83 -1.85 -10.05
CA ALA A 254 -17.60 -1.22 -11.13
C ALA A 254 -16.90 -1.34 -12.49
N LYS A 255 -17.72 -1.65 -13.51
CA LYS A 255 -17.32 -1.67 -14.93
C LYS A 255 -17.57 -0.33 -15.63
N GLU A 256 -18.45 0.50 -15.08
CA GLU A 256 -18.85 1.79 -15.66
C GLU A 256 -18.05 2.96 -15.05
N ASP A 257 -17.34 3.73 -15.89
CA ASP A 257 -16.49 4.85 -15.45
C ASP A 257 -17.25 5.92 -14.65
N LYS A 258 -18.53 6.16 -14.98
CA LYS A 258 -19.39 7.13 -14.26
C LYS A 258 -19.59 6.70 -12.80
N THR A 259 -19.78 5.39 -12.57
CA THR A 259 -19.98 4.80 -11.24
C THR A 259 -18.67 4.79 -10.45
N VAL A 260 -17.55 4.49 -11.11
CA VAL A 260 -16.21 4.62 -10.52
C VAL A 260 -15.96 6.04 -10.04
N LEU A 261 -16.10 7.03 -10.92
CA LEU A 261 -15.84 8.43 -10.58
C LEU A 261 -16.77 8.94 -9.48
N ARG A 262 -18.05 8.57 -9.51
CA ARG A 262 -19.01 8.91 -8.45
C ARG A 262 -18.56 8.36 -7.10
N SER A 263 -18.24 7.07 -7.04
CA SER A 263 -17.86 6.40 -5.79
C SER A 263 -16.55 6.98 -5.23
N LEU A 264 -15.56 7.26 -6.08
CA LEU A 264 -14.31 7.91 -5.67
C LEU A 264 -14.52 9.34 -5.15
N LYS A 265 -15.43 10.12 -5.74
CA LYS A 265 -15.77 11.45 -5.24
C LYS A 265 -16.44 11.41 -3.86
N VAL A 266 -17.33 10.44 -3.64
CA VAL A 266 -17.98 10.22 -2.34
C VAL A 266 -16.95 9.78 -1.28
N ALA A 267 -16.04 8.87 -1.64
CA ALA A 267 -14.95 8.45 -0.75
C ALA A 267 -14.03 9.62 -0.38
N ASN A 268 -13.61 10.44 -1.36
CA ASN A 268 -12.80 11.64 -1.14
C ASN A 268 -13.52 12.65 -0.23
N PHE A 269 -14.80 12.93 -0.47
CA PHE A 269 -15.59 13.81 0.39
C PHE A 269 -15.65 13.26 1.82
N SER A 270 -15.93 11.96 1.99
CA SER A 270 -16.01 11.31 3.31
C SER A 270 -14.66 11.33 4.03
N LEU A 271 -13.53 11.17 3.32
CA LEU A 271 -12.18 11.35 3.86
C LEU A 271 -11.95 12.78 4.36
N LYS A 272 -12.39 13.80 3.63
CA LYS A 272 -12.29 15.20 4.06
C LYS A 272 -13.13 15.48 5.31
N ILE A 273 -14.32 14.87 5.42
CA ILE A 273 -15.14 14.96 6.62
C ILE A 273 -14.46 14.24 7.79
N LEU A 274 -13.88 13.05 7.57
CA LEU A 274 -13.11 12.34 8.59
C LEU A 274 -11.93 13.17 9.09
N LEU A 275 -11.17 13.80 8.19
CA LEU A 275 -10.11 14.74 8.55
C LEU A 275 -10.61 15.87 9.46
N ARG A 276 -11.75 16.48 9.11
CA ARG A 276 -12.35 17.54 9.92
C ARG A 276 -12.72 17.04 11.31
N ILE A 277 -13.34 15.87 11.42
CA ILE A 277 -13.67 15.22 12.69
C ILE A 277 -12.41 14.90 13.52
N CYS A 278 -11.35 14.35 12.91
CA CYS A 278 -10.07 14.12 13.58
C CYS A 278 -9.48 15.41 14.16
N ASN A 279 -9.58 16.53 13.43
CA ASN A 279 -9.12 17.84 13.91
C ASN A 279 -10.02 18.41 15.01
N THR A 280 -11.34 18.27 14.91
CA THR A 280 -12.30 18.77 15.91
C THR A 280 -12.13 18.09 17.27
N PHE A 281 -11.86 16.78 17.27
CA PHE A 281 -11.78 15.97 18.49
C PHE A 281 -10.34 15.75 18.98
N LYS A 282 -9.37 16.52 18.46
CA LYS A 282 -7.95 16.38 18.78
C LYS A 282 -7.65 16.52 20.28
N GLY A 283 -6.76 15.69 20.81
CA GLY A 283 -6.33 15.73 22.22
C GLY A 283 -7.26 15.05 23.22
N SER A 284 -8.26 14.29 22.77
CA SER A 284 -9.13 13.51 23.67
C SER A 284 -8.58 12.11 23.94
N ASP A 285 -8.48 11.76 25.23
CA ASP A 285 -8.10 10.43 25.69
C ASP A 285 -9.17 9.34 25.46
N LYS A 286 -10.35 9.66 24.91
CA LYS A 286 -11.40 8.68 24.63
C LYS A 286 -11.52 8.28 23.16
N ASN A 287 -10.72 8.89 22.29
CA ASN A 287 -10.77 8.65 20.86
C ASN A 287 -10.10 7.31 20.50
N ASN A 288 -10.89 6.31 20.13
CA ASN A 288 -10.34 5.10 19.57
C ASN A 288 -10.03 5.30 18.08
N TYR A 289 -8.75 5.30 17.73
CA TYR A 289 -8.28 5.44 16.36
C TYR A 289 -8.15 4.11 15.60
N GLU A 290 -8.56 2.98 16.17
CA GLU A 290 -8.40 1.65 15.57
C GLU A 290 -9.11 1.53 14.21
N ASP A 291 -10.37 1.98 14.11
CA ASP A 291 -11.13 1.94 12.85
C ASP A 291 -10.47 2.84 11.77
N VAL A 292 -10.01 4.02 12.18
CA VAL A 292 -9.27 4.94 11.30
C VAL A 292 -7.96 4.31 10.85
N PHE A 293 -7.22 3.68 11.77
CA PHE A 293 -5.97 3.01 11.46
C PHE A 293 -6.17 1.87 10.46
N LYS A 294 -7.18 1.01 10.66
CA LYS A 294 -7.54 -0.06 9.70
C LYS A 294 -7.88 0.51 8.32
N LEU A 295 -8.64 1.61 8.28
CA LEU A 295 -8.92 2.32 7.03
C LEU A 295 -7.62 2.82 6.36
N LEU A 296 -6.69 3.42 7.12
CA LEU A 296 -5.41 3.87 6.57
C LEU A 296 -4.62 2.73 5.95
N LEU A 297 -4.62 1.54 6.56
CA LEU A 297 -3.97 0.35 5.99
C LEU A 297 -4.66 -0.07 4.68
N TYR A 298 -5.99 -0.13 4.67
CA TYR A 298 -6.78 -0.51 3.49
C TYR A 298 -6.60 0.48 2.33
N VAL A 299 -6.68 1.79 2.58
CA VAL A 299 -6.48 2.82 1.54
C VAL A 299 -5.04 2.79 1.01
N ASN A 300 -4.05 2.51 1.86
CA ASN A 300 -2.67 2.33 1.39
C ASN A 300 -2.48 1.08 0.52
N LEU A 301 -3.28 0.02 0.73
CA LEU A 301 -3.31 -1.14 -0.18
C LEU A 301 -3.93 -0.81 -1.52
N CYS A 302 -4.80 0.19 -1.56
CA CYS A 302 -5.36 0.73 -2.78
C CYS A 302 -4.36 1.54 -3.64
N ASN A 303 -3.10 1.11 -3.66
CA ASN A 303 -2.01 1.74 -4.39
C ASN A 303 -1.91 1.21 -5.83
N SER A 304 -1.54 2.10 -6.77
CA SER A 304 -1.32 1.77 -8.18
C SER A 304 -0.41 0.56 -8.38
N SER A 305 0.69 0.51 -7.64
CA SER A 305 1.72 -0.52 -7.77
C SER A 305 1.22 -1.90 -7.36
N TYR A 306 0.26 -1.97 -6.43
CA TYR A 306 -0.33 -3.23 -5.98
C TYR A 306 -1.38 -3.74 -6.98
N TYR A 307 -2.30 -2.89 -7.43
CA TYR A 307 -3.36 -3.31 -8.36
C TYR A 307 -2.89 -3.55 -9.79
N GLU A 308 -1.84 -2.85 -10.24
CA GLU A 308 -1.19 -3.16 -11.52
C GLU A 308 -0.62 -4.60 -11.52
N VAL A 309 -0.14 -5.08 -10.37
CA VAL A 309 0.47 -6.42 -10.24
C VAL A 309 -0.57 -7.50 -9.92
N THR A 310 -1.60 -7.19 -9.15
CA THR A 310 -2.54 -8.20 -8.61
C THR A 310 -3.90 -8.25 -9.30
N ALA A 311 -4.36 -7.16 -9.90
CA ALA A 311 -5.74 -7.04 -10.39
C ALA A 311 -5.85 -6.66 -11.87
N ASN A 312 -4.71 -6.54 -12.60
CA ASN A 312 -4.66 -6.14 -14.01
C ASN A 312 -5.49 -4.87 -14.33
N LYS A 313 -5.62 -3.96 -13.37
CA LYS A 313 -6.35 -2.70 -13.57
C LYS A 313 -5.49 -1.71 -14.37
N SER A 314 -6.15 -0.85 -15.15
CA SER A 314 -5.45 0.13 -16.00
C SER A 314 -4.69 1.16 -15.17
N SER A 315 -3.58 1.68 -15.73
CA SER A 315 -2.82 2.78 -15.13
C SER A 315 -3.68 4.04 -14.88
N ASP A 316 -4.69 4.24 -15.72
CA ASP A 316 -5.58 5.41 -15.66
C ASP A 316 -6.53 5.34 -14.47
N PHE A 317 -7.08 4.16 -14.19
CA PHE A 317 -7.88 3.91 -12.99
C PHE A 317 -7.05 4.13 -11.72
N SER A 318 -5.84 3.57 -11.71
CA SER A 318 -4.90 3.70 -10.58
C SER A 318 -4.51 5.17 -10.31
N ALA A 319 -4.30 5.96 -11.37
CA ALA A 319 -4.02 7.39 -11.24
C ALA A 319 -5.23 8.16 -10.68
N LEU A 320 -6.45 7.83 -11.15
CA LEU A 320 -7.68 8.42 -10.66
C LEU A 320 -7.92 8.12 -9.18
N LEU A 321 -7.74 6.87 -8.77
CA LEU A 321 -7.86 6.41 -7.38
C LEU A 321 -6.88 7.14 -6.46
N SER A 322 -5.59 7.19 -6.84
CA SER A 322 -4.57 7.91 -6.07
C SER A 322 -4.89 9.40 -5.94
N THR A 323 -5.42 10.04 -6.99
CA THR A 323 -5.77 11.47 -6.95
C THR A 323 -6.87 11.77 -5.94
N HIS A 324 -7.83 10.86 -5.79
CA HIS A 324 -8.97 11.04 -4.88
C HIS A 324 -8.71 10.59 -3.44
N THR A 325 -7.66 9.81 -3.18
CA THR A 325 -7.40 9.22 -1.86
C THR A 325 -6.11 9.72 -1.20
N SER A 326 -5.02 9.89 -1.95
CA SER A 326 -3.69 10.13 -1.38
C SER A 326 -3.57 11.45 -0.62
N MET A 327 -4.06 12.56 -1.17
CA MET A 327 -3.94 13.88 -0.51
C MET A 327 -4.73 13.95 0.81
N PRO A 328 -6.03 13.60 0.87
CA PRO A 328 -6.74 13.54 2.15
C PRO A 328 -6.11 12.57 3.15
N LEU A 329 -5.58 11.43 2.68
CA LEU A 329 -4.92 10.43 3.52
C LEU A 329 -3.69 11.00 4.22
N GLU A 330 -2.80 11.67 3.48
CA GLU A 330 -1.60 12.31 4.03
C GLU A 330 -1.96 13.38 5.08
N LEU A 331 -3.01 14.17 4.85
CA LEU A 331 -3.50 15.17 5.81
C LEU A 331 -4.09 14.53 7.08
N ILE A 332 -4.81 13.41 6.96
CA ILE A 332 -5.31 12.66 8.12
C ILE A 332 -4.14 12.16 8.96
N VAL A 333 -3.16 11.51 8.33
CA VAL A 333 -1.97 11.02 9.05
C VAL A 333 -1.23 12.18 9.73
N ALA A 334 -1.03 13.30 9.03
CA ALA A 334 -0.37 14.48 9.58
C ALA A 334 -1.14 15.08 10.78
N SER A 335 -2.48 15.02 10.76
CA SER A 335 -3.31 15.49 11.88
C SER A 335 -3.18 14.61 13.13
N LEU A 336 -3.06 13.29 12.94
CA LEU A 336 -3.07 12.27 13.99
C LEU A 336 -1.70 11.93 14.55
N ILE A 337 -0.61 12.29 13.86
CA ILE A 337 0.76 11.93 14.26
C ILE A 337 1.19 12.50 15.63
N ASN A 338 0.47 13.51 16.13
CA ASN A 338 0.69 14.10 17.45
C ASN A 338 -0.17 13.46 18.55
N GLU A 339 -1.07 12.53 18.21
CA GLU A 339 -1.99 11.89 19.15
C GLU A 339 -1.35 10.61 19.72
N ASP A 340 -1.14 10.56 21.03
CA ASP A 340 -0.49 9.43 21.69
C ASP A 340 -1.20 8.09 21.45
N GLN A 341 -2.54 8.10 21.38
CA GLN A 341 -3.33 6.89 21.14
C GLN A 341 -3.11 6.33 19.73
N PHE A 342 -2.99 7.20 18.73
CA PHE A 342 -2.67 6.80 17.37
C PHE A 342 -1.22 6.31 17.26
N LEU A 343 -0.27 6.99 17.91
CA LEU A 343 1.12 6.56 17.94
C LEU A 343 1.32 5.19 18.63
N LYS A 344 0.51 4.86 19.65
CA LYS A 344 0.53 3.53 20.27
C LYS A 344 0.19 2.44 19.24
N LEU A 345 -0.79 2.67 18.37
CA LEU A 345 -1.13 1.73 17.30
C LEU A 345 0.03 1.54 16.31
N ILE A 346 0.80 2.59 16.02
CA ILE A 346 1.94 2.49 15.08
C ILE A 346 3.15 1.78 15.72
N PHE A 347 3.49 2.11 16.98
CA PHE A 347 4.73 1.64 17.62
C PHE A 347 4.59 0.31 18.37
N PHE A 348 3.38 -0.08 18.75
CA PHE A 348 3.09 -1.36 19.41
C PHE A 348 2.11 -2.17 18.58
N PRO A 349 2.51 -2.62 17.37
CA PRO A 349 1.63 -3.37 16.50
C PRO A 349 1.32 -4.75 17.10
N GLU A 350 0.10 -4.93 17.61
CA GLU A 350 -0.46 -6.26 17.95
C GLU A 350 -0.75 -7.08 16.67
N TYR A 351 -0.69 -6.47 15.48
CA TYR A 351 -1.05 -7.04 14.18
C TYR A 351 -0.05 -8.05 13.60
N ARG A 352 0.94 -8.53 14.38
CA ARG A 352 1.91 -9.53 13.89
C ARG A 352 1.26 -10.88 13.54
N GLU A 353 0.02 -11.10 13.96
CA GLU A 353 -0.81 -12.27 13.63
C GLU A 353 -1.86 -11.99 12.54
N SER A 354 -1.86 -10.78 11.97
CA SER A 354 -2.85 -10.33 10.97
C SER A 354 -2.48 -10.79 9.53
N PRO A 355 -3.43 -10.79 8.57
CA PRO A 355 -3.15 -11.24 7.21
C PRO A 355 -2.03 -10.43 6.54
N ASP A 356 -1.14 -11.11 5.81
CA ASP A 356 0.03 -10.57 5.10
C ASP A 356 -0.22 -9.26 4.33
N THR A 357 -1.42 -9.06 3.78
CA THR A 357 -1.79 -7.84 3.04
C THR A 357 -1.78 -6.59 3.93
N GLN A 358 -2.19 -6.70 5.20
CA GLN A 358 -2.12 -5.57 6.14
C GLN A 358 -0.69 -5.09 6.37
N MET A 359 0.29 -6.01 6.26
CA MET A 359 1.71 -5.70 6.37
C MET A 359 2.18 -4.72 5.30
N LEU A 360 1.78 -4.92 4.04
CA LEU A 360 2.11 -3.99 2.96
C LEU A 360 1.50 -2.61 3.22
N GLY A 361 0.22 -2.56 3.59
CA GLY A 361 -0.46 -1.32 3.94
C GLY A 361 0.25 -0.58 5.08
N PHE A 362 0.77 -1.33 6.06
CA PHE A 362 1.51 -0.78 7.18
C PHE A 362 2.87 -0.21 6.77
N VAL A 363 3.64 -0.93 5.93
CA VAL A 363 4.92 -0.43 5.40
C VAL A 363 4.72 0.87 4.62
N LEU A 364 3.67 0.94 3.79
CA LEU A 364 3.34 2.15 3.04
C LEU A 364 2.91 3.31 3.95
N LEU A 365 2.12 3.03 5.00
CA LEU A 365 1.77 4.01 6.02
C LEU A 365 3.02 4.55 6.75
N VAL A 366 3.96 3.68 7.13
CA VAL A 366 5.23 4.08 7.76
C VAL A 366 6.03 4.99 6.83
N ILE A 367 6.03 4.75 5.52
CA ILE A 367 6.69 5.63 4.55
C ILE A 367 6.01 7.01 4.48
N ILE A 368 4.67 7.07 4.51
CA ILE A 368 3.93 8.35 4.58
C ILE A 368 4.30 9.12 5.86
N ILE A 369 4.35 8.41 6.99
CA ILE A 369 4.77 8.97 8.27
C ILE A 369 6.19 9.55 8.18
N MET A 370 7.14 8.85 7.55
CA MET A 370 8.50 9.38 7.33
C MET A 370 8.49 10.67 6.54
N LYS A 371 7.70 10.76 5.45
CA LYS A 371 7.59 11.98 4.64
C LYS A 371 7.09 13.17 5.46
N ILE A 372 6.05 12.96 6.28
CA ILE A 372 5.52 14.00 7.17
C ILE A 372 6.59 14.45 8.19
N PHE A 373 7.35 13.50 8.75
CA PHE A 373 8.43 13.83 9.69
C PHE A 373 9.64 14.49 9.03
N LEU A 374 9.87 14.32 7.73
CA LEU A 374 10.92 15.03 7.01
C LEU A 374 10.63 16.53 6.93
N GLU A 375 9.36 16.92 6.90
CA GLU A 375 8.92 18.32 6.90
C GLU A 375 8.98 18.96 8.30
N LYS A 376 9.11 18.15 9.36
CA LYS A 376 9.17 18.61 10.76
C LYS A 376 10.57 18.51 11.34
N GLU A 377 11.15 19.62 11.81
CA GLU A 377 12.53 19.62 12.34
C GLU A 377 12.64 19.15 13.82
N ASP A 378 11.63 19.45 14.65
CA ASP A 378 11.76 19.36 16.12
C ASP A 378 11.46 17.98 16.75
N GLU A 379 10.80 17.07 16.03
CA GLU A 379 10.28 15.81 16.60
C GLU A 379 11.30 14.65 16.55
N GLN A 380 12.55 14.92 16.94
CA GLN A 380 13.71 14.01 16.80
C GLN A 380 13.52 12.64 17.49
N SER A 381 12.89 12.59 18.66
CA SER A 381 12.63 11.33 19.38
C SER A 381 11.64 10.43 18.63
N MET A 382 10.65 11.02 17.96
CA MET A 382 9.66 10.28 17.17
C MET A 382 10.28 9.75 15.87
N LYS A 383 11.15 10.52 15.22
CA LYS A 383 11.91 10.06 14.04
C LYS A 383 12.64 8.74 14.32
N VAL A 384 13.30 8.63 15.47
CA VAL A 384 13.98 7.39 15.89
C VAL A 384 13.01 6.24 16.12
N LYS A 385 11.85 6.48 16.74
CA LYS A 385 10.83 5.43 16.94
C LYS A 385 10.26 4.93 15.61
N VAL A 386 10.05 5.81 14.63
CA VAL A 386 9.63 5.43 13.27
C VAL A 386 10.68 4.55 12.61
N ILE A 387 11.97 4.89 12.74
CA ILE A 387 13.04 4.03 12.23
C ILE A 387 13.08 2.67 12.96
N GLY A 388 12.88 2.66 14.28
CA GLY A 388 12.74 1.43 15.05
C GLY A 388 11.58 0.56 14.55
N CYS A 389 10.46 1.18 14.16
CA CYS A 389 9.32 0.50 13.54
C CYS A 389 9.74 -0.19 12.23
N VAL A 390 10.51 0.48 11.36
CA VAL A 390 11.09 -0.15 10.15
C VAL A 390 11.85 -1.43 10.50
N PHE A 391 12.77 -1.35 11.46
CA PHE A 391 13.57 -2.50 11.87
C PHE A 391 12.74 -3.67 12.43
N SER A 392 11.57 -3.37 13.00
CA SER A 392 10.64 -4.38 13.51
C SER A 392 9.86 -5.09 12.41
N VAL A 393 9.61 -4.42 11.28
CA VAL A 393 8.80 -4.96 10.16
C VAL A 393 9.61 -5.77 9.16
N LEU A 394 10.90 -5.45 8.98
CA LEU A 394 11.76 -6.06 7.96
C LEU A 394 11.73 -7.60 7.89
N PRO A 395 11.67 -8.36 9.00
CA PRO A 395 11.60 -9.83 8.93
C PRO A 395 10.38 -10.35 8.15
N TYR A 396 9.28 -9.60 8.15
CA TYR A 396 8.00 -10.01 7.55
C TYR A 396 7.79 -9.44 6.14
N CYS A 397 8.72 -8.66 5.61
CA CYS A 397 8.55 -7.96 4.32
C CYS A 397 9.09 -8.72 3.10
N HIS A 398 9.66 -9.92 3.27
CA HIS A 398 10.34 -10.67 2.21
C HIS A 398 9.44 -10.90 0.97
N LYS A 399 8.16 -11.23 1.18
CA LYS A 399 7.15 -11.39 0.11
C LYS A 399 7.03 -10.11 -0.71
N TRP A 400 6.78 -9.00 -0.02
CA TRP A 400 6.47 -7.70 -0.64
C TRP A 400 7.67 -7.06 -1.34
N PHE A 401 8.89 -7.35 -0.88
CA PHE A 401 10.11 -6.90 -1.57
C PHE A 401 10.34 -7.61 -2.91
N ASN A 402 9.84 -8.84 -3.08
CA ASN A 402 10.11 -9.67 -4.26
C ASN A 402 8.93 -9.80 -5.24
N ILE A 403 7.73 -9.32 -4.90
CA ILE A 403 6.54 -9.39 -5.76
C ILE A 403 6.60 -8.46 -6.98
N GLY A 404 7.59 -7.56 -7.06
CA GLY A 404 7.81 -6.69 -8.22
C GLY A 404 7.04 -5.36 -8.24
N LEU A 405 6.61 -4.86 -7.06
CA LEU A 405 5.99 -3.54 -6.94
C LEU A 405 6.93 -2.43 -7.43
N LYS A 406 6.39 -1.42 -8.13
CA LYS A 406 7.16 -0.29 -8.67
C LYS A 406 6.65 1.05 -8.15
N PHE A 407 7.50 1.79 -7.45
CA PHE A 407 7.18 3.10 -6.88
C PHE A 407 7.89 4.22 -7.63
N LYS A 408 7.15 5.29 -7.91
CA LYS A 408 7.67 6.50 -8.57
C LYS A 408 8.48 7.34 -7.59
N TYR A 409 9.61 7.86 -8.06
CA TYR A 409 10.38 8.87 -7.35
C TYR A 409 10.97 9.89 -8.34
N SER A 410 11.05 11.14 -7.90
CA SER A 410 11.54 12.26 -8.71
C SER A 410 13.07 12.35 -8.64
N THR A 411 13.71 12.44 -9.79
CA THR A 411 15.14 12.77 -9.91
C THR A 411 15.33 14.00 -10.78
N GLN A 412 16.54 14.59 -10.76
CA GLN A 412 16.89 15.70 -11.65
C GLN A 412 16.73 15.32 -13.14
N ASP A 413 16.85 14.03 -13.48
CA ASP A 413 16.70 13.50 -14.85
C ASP A 413 15.26 13.07 -15.20
N GLY A 414 14.28 13.39 -14.36
CA GLY A 414 12.87 12.98 -14.53
C GLY A 414 12.42 11.89 -13.55
N THR A 415 11.27 11.27 -13.86
CA THR A 415 10.63 10.26 -12.99
C THR A 415 11.26 8.89 -13.21
N LYS A 416 11.78 8.28 -12.14
CA LYS A 416 12.32 6.91 -12.15
C LYS A 416 11.44 6.00 -11.26
N TYR A 417 11.60 4.69 -11.43
CA TYR A 417 10.87 3.66 -10.68
C TYR A 417 11.84 2.79 -9.89
N CYS A 418 11.44 2.41 -8.68
CA CYS A 418 12.20 1.51 -7.81
C CYS A 418 11.29 0.51 -7.09
N GLY A 419 11.86 -0.57 -6.54
CA GLY A 419 11.12 -1.56 -5.77
C GLY A 419 10.71 -1.05 -4.40
N LEU A 420 9.84 -1.78 -3.69
CA LEU A 420 9.44 -1.43 -2.32
C LEU A 420 10.65 -1.36 -1.38
N TYR A 421 11.62 -2.26 -1.55
CA TYR A 421 12.84 -2.30 -0.74
C TYR A 421 13.64 -1.00 -0.88
N GLU A 422 13.96 -0.60 -2.12
CA GLU A 422 14.69 0.65 -2.38
C GLU A 422 13.89 1.88 -1.96
N TYR A 423 12.56 1.86 -2.15
CA TYR A 423 11.69 2.97 -1.78
C TYR A 423 11.68 3.20 -0.26
N LEU A 424 11.51 2.13 0.53
CA LEU A 424 11.59 2.18 2.00
C LEU A 424 12.99 2.61 2.46
N LEU A 425 14.04 2.08 1.84
CA LEU A 425 15.42 2.42 2.15
C LEU A 425 15.71 3.91 1.91
N LEU A 426 15.25 4.46 0.78
CA LEU A 426 15.45 5.86 0.42
C LEU A 426 14.85 6.80 1.46
N HIS A 427 13.59 6.57 1.86
CA HIS A 427 12.91 7.39 2.88
C HIS A 427 13.53 7.21 4.26
N THR A 428 14.01 6.00 4.59
CA THR A 428 14.71 5.75 5.86
C THR A 428 16.06 6.47 5.90
N VAL A 429 16.82 6.50 4.80
CA VAL A 429 18.07 7.26 4.68
C VAL A 429 17.80 8.75 4.84
N ALA A 430 16.80 9.28 4.12
CA ALA A 430 16.42 10.67 4.22
C ALA A 430 16.09 11.05 5.67
N LEU A 431 15.24 10.27 6.35
CA LEU A 431 14.86 10.57 7.73
C LEU A 431 16.05 10.47 8.69
N SER A 432 16.87 9.43 8.55
CA SER A 432 18.07 9.19 9.36
C SER A 432 19.11 10.31 9.20
N SER A 433 19.20 10.93 8.01
CA SER A 433 20.12 12.04 7.75
C SER A 433 19.75 13.33 8.50
N THR A 434 18.51 13.45 9.01
CA THR A 434 18.03 14.62 9.77
C THR A 434 18.18 14.46 11.29
N LEU A 435 18.77 13.35 11.76
CA LEU A 435 18.94 13.05 13.18
C LEU A 435 20.11 13.85 13.79
N ARG A 436 19.95 14.27 15.05
CA ARG A 436 21.06 14.83 15.84
C ARG A 436 21.92 13.71 16.43
N THR A 437 23.11 14.06 16.92
CA THR A 437 24.11 13.10 17.42
C THR A 437 23.58 12.12 18.48
N GLU A 438 22.78 12.58 19.43
CA GLU A 438 22.21 11.72 20.48
C GLU A 438 21.27 10.65 19.91
N GLN A 439 20.40 11.04 18.98
CA GLN A 439 19.46 10.15 18.32
C GLN A 439 20.16 9.22 17.32
N TYR A 440 21.24 9.70 16.70
CA TYR A 440 22.08 8.89 15.84
C TYR A 440 22.71 7.72 16.61
N ASN A 441 23.14 7.91 17.86
CA ASN A 441 23.65 6.81 18.69
C ASN A 441 22.60 5.69 18.88
N ILE A 442 21.31 6.05 18.98
CA ILE A 442 20.23 5.07 19.06
C ILE A 442 20.05 4.34 17.72
N LEU A 443 20.13 5.06 16.60
CA LEU A 443 20.15 4.46 15.27
C LEU A 443 21.32 3.49 15.10
N GLU A 444 22.51 3.87 15.58
CA GLU A 444 23.71 3.03 15.53
C GLU A 444 23.49 1.70 16.27
N ASN A 445 22.82 1.74 17.43
CA ASN A 445 22.44 0.52 18.14
C ASN A 445 21.50 -0.37 17.32
N TYR A 446 20.49 0.20 16.64
CA TYR A 446 19.63 -0.59 15.74
C TYR A 446 20.41 -1.22 14.58
N LEU A 447 21.39 -0.48 14.03
CA LEU A 447 22.25 -0.97 12.95
C LEU A 447 23.15 -2.12 13.42
N TYR A 448 23.77 -2.00 14.60
CA TYR A 448 24.55 -3.09 15.20
C TYR A 448 23.68 -4.30 15.52
N GLU A 449 22.52 -4.12 16.14
CA GLU A 449 21.60 -5.20 16.48
C GLU A 449 21.12 -5.94 15.22
N ALA A 450 20.81 -5.20 14.15
CA ALA A 450 20.41 -5.77 12.88
C ALA A 450 21.54 -6.57 12.21
N LEU A 451 22.77 -6.01 12.17
CA LEU A 451 23.92 -6.67 11.53
C LEU A 451 24.39 -7.90 12.31
N LEU A 452 24.39 -7.83 13.63
CA LEU A 452 24.78 -8.93 14.52
C LEU A 452 23.61 -9.90 14.82
N GLY A 453 22.44 -9.63 14.26
CA GLY A 453 21.29 -10.53 14.28
C GLY A 453 21.42 -11.70 13.29
N THR A 454 20.46 -12.61 13.35
CA THR A 454 20.34 -13.76 12.43
C THR A 454 19.49 -13.45 11.19
N GLU A 455 18.67 -12.40 11.24
CA GLU A 455 17.72 -12.04 10.18
C GLU A 455 18.40 -11.37 8.97
N CYS A 456 18.45 -12.09 7.84
CA CYS A 456 19.14 -11.65 6.62
C CYS A 456 18.60 -10.33 6.06
N TYR A 457 17.27 -10.14 5.98
CA TYR A 457 16.68 -8.91 5.44
C TYR A 457 16.95 -7.70 6.33
N LYS A 458 16.85 -7.89 7.67
CA LYS A 458 17.16 -6.84 8.65
C LYS A 458 18.63 -6.42 8.53
N ALA A 459 19.55 -7.38 8.45
CA ALA A 459 20.98 -7.13 8.29
C ALA A 459 21.33 -6.48 6.94
N MET A 460 20.75 -6.95 5.83
CA MET A 460 20.98 -6.39 4.50
C MET A 460 20.48 -4.93 4.42
N PHE A 461 19.30 -4.64 4.97
CA PHE A 461 18.76 -3.30 5.04
C PHE A 461 19.64 -2.39 5.90
N ALA A 462 20.07 -2.86 7.07
CA ALA A 462 21.01 -2.14 7.94
C ALA A 462 22.33 -1.82 7.21
N SER A 463 22.91 -2.81 6.54
CA SER A 463 24.15 -2.63 5.77
C SER A 463 24.00 -1.55 4.71
N ASN A 464 22.91 -1.61 3.92
CA ASN A 464 22.69 -0.65 2.85
C ASN A 464 22.40 0.75 3.39
N LEU A 465 21.61 0.86 4.45
CA LEU A 465 21.32 2.11 5.14
C LEU A 465 22.61 2.75 5.67
N TRP A 466 23.45 1.97 6.36
CA TRP A 466 24.68 2.49 6.95
C TRP A 466 25.68 2.96 5.88
N VAL A 467 25.82 2.19 4.78
CA VAL A 467 26.66 2.59 3.64
C VAL A 467 26.17 3.89 3.02
N LEU A 468 24.85 4.05 2.82
CA LEU A 468 24.27 5.27 2.26
C LEU A 468 24.45 6.48 3.19
N LEU A 469 24.29 6.30 4.50
CA LEU A 469 24.54 7.37 5.49
C LEU A 469 26.01 7.77 5.54
N CYS A 470 26.94 6.80 5.50
CA CYS A 470 28.37 7.08 5.49
C CYS A 470 28.80 7.89 4.25
N ARG A 471 28.16 7.68 3.09
CA ARG A 471 28.45 8.46 1.87
C ARG A 471 28.08 9.94 1.99
N LEU A 472 27.31 10.34 3.00
CA LEU A 472 26.98 11.74 3.24
C LEU A 472 28.07 12.48 4.04
N SER A 473 28.99 11.76 4.70
CA SER A 473 30.07 12.33 5.53
C SER A 473 31.31 11.46 5.54
N ASP A 474 32.40 11.94 4.92
CA ASP A 474 33.68 11.24 4.85
C ASP A 474 34.28 10.91 6.23
N GLN A 475 34.07 11.78 7.22
CA GLN A 475 34.57 11.56 8.58
C GLN A 475 33.83 10.39 9.24
N LEU A 476 32.49 10.41 9.19
CA LEU A 476 31.64 9.36 9.75
C LEU A 476 31.93 8.01 9.06
N HIS A 477 32.17 8.03 7.76
CA HIS A 477 32.52 6.86 6.98
C HIS A 477 33.78 6.16 7.51
N LEU A 478 34.86 6.92 7.75
CA LEU A 478 36.11 6.35 8.27
C LEU A 478 35.93 5.83 9.70
N GLU A 479 35.28 6.59 10.58
CA GLU A 479 35.06 6.23 11.99
C GLU A 479 34.23 4.94 12.13
N VAL A 480 33.11 4.85 11.41
CA VAL A 480 32.25 3.65 11.37
C VAL A 480 33.02 2.44 10.86
N LEU A 481 33.77 2.58 9.76
CA LEU A 481 34.56 1.49 9.21
C LEU A 481 35.60 0.99 10.23
N LEU A 482 36.28 1.89 10.92
CA LEU A 482 37.24 1.55 11.98
C LEU A 482 36.57 0.82 13.16
N GLY A 483 35.37 1.26 13.56
CA GLY A 483 34.57 0.60 14.59
C GLY A 483 34.20 -0.83 14.20
N LEU A 484 33.64 -1.02 13.01
CA LEU A 484 33.23 -2.32 12.50
C LEU A 484 34.41 -3.28 12.30
N ILE A 485 35.58 -2.78 11.85
CA ILE A 485 36.81 -3.58 11.77
C ILE A 485 37.20 -4.12 13.15
N LYS A 486 37.18 -3.28 14.18
CA LYS A 486 37.51 -3.71 15.56
C LYS A 486 36.51 -4.74 16.07
N VAL A 487 35.22 -4.56 15.80
CA VAL A 487 34.17 -5.54 16.14
C VAL A 487 34.43 -6.87 15.44
N HIS A 488 34.71 -6.85 14.14
CA HIS A 488 35.04 -8.05 13.37
C HIS A 488 36.25 -8.79 13.95
N GLN A 489 37.35 -8.08 14.24
CA GLN A 489 38.55 -8.68 14.83
C GLN A 489 38.29 -9.29 16.21
N LYS A 490 37.46 -8.63 17.04
CA LYS A 490 37.07 -9.16 18.34
C LYS A 490 36.24 -10.42 18.20
N LEU A 491 35.28 -10.46 17.28
CA LEU A 491 34.41 -11.62 17.04
C LEU A 491 35.16 -12.78 16.38
N GLU A 492 36.16 -12.50 15.53
CA GLU A 492 36.99 -13.53 14.89
C GLU A 492 37.75 -14.41 15.90
N THR A 493 38.00 -13.91 17.12
CA THR A 493 38.58 -14.72 18.21
C THR A 493 37.65 -15.84 18.70
N HIS A 494 36.36 -15.78 18.36
CA HIS A 494 35.35 -16.76 18.76
C HIS A 494 35.07 -17.71 17.58
N GLY A 495 35.36 -19.01 17.74
CA GLY A 495 35.25 -19.98 16.65
C GLY A 495 33.87 -20.07 16.00
N LEU A 496 32.78 -19.82 16.76
CA LEU A 496 31.40 -19.83 16.25
C LEU A 496 31.11 -18.72 15.23
N PHE A 497 31.81 -17.59 15.31
CA PHE A 497 31.64 -16.49 14.36
C PHE A 497 32.01 -16.89 12.93
N LEU A 498 32.96 -17.83 12.77
CA LEU A 498 33.47 -18.21 11.45
C LEU A 498 32.40 -18.79 10.52
N GLU A 499 31.37 -19.42 11.10
CA GLU A 499 30.27 -20.08 10.39
C GLU A 499 28.91 -19.37 10.63
N SER A 500 28.92 -18.19 11.26
CA SER A 500 27.69 -17.50 11.62
C SER A 500 27.21 -16.52 10.52
N PRO A 501 25.89 -16.27 10.40
CA PRO A 501 25.35 -15.25 9.49
C PRO A 501 25.95 -13.86 9.73
N GLN A 502 26.25 -13.53 11.00
CA GLN A 502 26.84 -12.26 11.40
C GLN A 502 28.17 -11.98 10.72
N LYS A 503 29.00 -13.01 10.49
CA LYS A 503 30.24 -12.83 9.73
C LYS A 503 29.97 -12.44 8.30
N VAL A 504 28.96 -13.04 7.67
CA VAL A 504 28.56 -12.71 6.30
C VAL A 504 28.06 -11.27 6.24
N HIS A 505 27.16 -10.90 7.15
CA HIS A 505 26.60 -9.55 7.25
C HIS A 505 27.71 -8.50 7.46
N LEU A 506 28.54 -8.69 8.48
CA LEU A 506 29.60 -7.75 8.84
C LEU A 506 30.69 -7.66 7.75
N SER A 507 31.09 -8.79 7.17
CA SER A 507 32.07 -8.80 6.07
C SER A 507 31.55 -8.05 4.84
N TYR A 508 30.27 -8.24 4.50
CA TYR A 508 29.62 -7.53 3.40
C TYR A 508 29.56 -6.02 3.65
N THR A 509 29.15 -5.60 4.86
CA THR A 509 29.09 -4.17 5.21
C THR A 509 30.45 -3.50 5.16
N ILE A 510 31.47 -4.14 5.76
CA ILE A 510 32.85 -3.63 5.77
C ILE A 510 33.43 -3.56 4.35
N GLU A 511 33.18 -4.58 3.50
CA GLU A 511 33.57 -4.55 2.08
C GLU A 511 32.95 -3.34 1.38
N LYS A 512 31.64 -3.13 1.52
CA LYS A 512 30.92 -2.05 0.85
C LYS A 512 31.34 -0.67 1.32
N LEU A 513 31.60 -0.52 2.62
CA LEU A 513 32.15 0.72 3.16
C LEU A 513 33.55 0.98 2.61
N LEU A 514 34.45 -0.01 2.55
CA LEU A 514 35.78 0.23 1.96
C LEU A 514 35.69 0.54 0.46
N GLU A 515 34.82 -0.15 -0.28
CA GLU A 515 34.61 0.07 -1.72
C GLU A 515 34.31 1.54 -2.02
N THR A 516 33.41 2.15 -1.23
CA THR A 516 32.93 3.52 -1.43
C THR A 516 33.81 4.60 -0.80
N LEU A 517 34.79 4.22 0.01
CA LEU A 517 35.68 5.16 0.69
C LEU A 517 36.62 5.85 -0.30
N ASN A 518 36.92 7.12 -0.06
CA ASN A 518 37.91 7.86 -0.84
C ASN A 518 39.32 7.24 -0.71
N ASN A 519 40.22 7.58 -1.63
CA ASN A 519 41.56 6.98 -1.65
C ASN A 519 42.39 7.32 -0.40
N GLU A 520 42.20 8.50 0.19
CA GLU A 520 42.91 8.92 1.40
C GLU A 520 42.52 8.06 2.61
N GLY A 521 41.22 7.82 2.80
CA GLY A 521 40.69 6.92 3.82
C GLY A 521 41.16 5.48 3.62
N LYS A 522 41.16 4.98 2.37
CA LYS A 522 41.72 3.65 2.03
C LYS A 522 43.18 3.53 2.45
N MET A 523 43.97 4.58 2.24
CA MET A 523 45.37 4.63 2.69
C MET A 523 45.52 4.64 4.21
N HIS A 524 44.62 5.33 4.92
CA HIS A 524 44.61 5.34 6.37
C HIS A 524 44.36 3.93 6.94
N ILE A 525 43.33 3.23 6.44
CA ILE A 525 43.02 1.85 6.82
C ILE A 525 44.21 0.93 6.54
N TYR A 526 44.83 1.04 5.37
CA TYR A 526 46.00 0.23 5.01
C TYR A 526 47.19 0.45 5.96
N LYS A 527 47.48 1.71 6.34
CA LYS A 527 48.56 2.03 7.28
C LYS A 527 48.29 1.49 8.69
N GLN A 528 47.04 1.59 9.14
CA GLN A 528 46.64 1.15 10.49
C GLN A 528 46.55 -0.38 10.60
N PHE A 529 46.02 -1.05 9.57
CA PHE A 529 45.86 -2.50 9.52
C PHE A 529 46.76 -3.09 8.44
N ASN A 530 48.06 -3.20 8.73
CA ASN A 530 49.02 -3.72 7.77
C ASN A 530 48.71 -5.18 7.38
N VAL A 531 48.57 -5.45 6.07
CA VAL A 531 48.30 -6.78 5.50
C VAL A 531 49.39 -7.81 5.84
N LYS A 532 50.62 -7.35 6.12
CA LYS A 532 51.73 -8.23 6.50
C LYS A 532 51.61 -8.79 7.91
N ASP A 533 50.82 -8.18 8.78
CA ASP A 533 50.55 -8.72 10.13
C ASP A 533 49.56 -9.87 10.01
N ARG A 534 49.95 -11.06 10.52
CA ARG A 534 49.12 -12.28 10.51
C ARG A 534 47.75 -12.04 11.15
N ARG A 535 47.65 -11.17 12.16
CA ARG A 535 46.40 -10.85 12.87
C ARG A 535 45.39 -10.09 12.00
N ASN A 536 45.85 -9.45 10.93
CA ASN A 536 44.99 -8.66 10.05
C ASN A 536 44.58 -9.43 8.77
N VAL A 537 45.08 -10.64 8.56
CA VAL A 537 44.77 -11.42 7.33
C VAL A 537 43.27 -11.69 7.23
N GLY A 538 42.61 -12.03 8.35
CA GLY A 538 41.18 -12.28 8.40
C GLY A 538 40.35 -11.08 7.98
N ILE A 539 40.63 -9.88 8.52
CA ILE A 539 39.92 -8.66 8.14
C ILE A 539 40.17 -8.29 6.67
N TRP A 540 41.36 -8.53 6.12
CA TRP A 540 41.62 -8.27 4.71
C TRP A 540 40.90 -9.23 3.76
N CYS A 541 40.50 -10.42 4.22
CA CYS A 541 39.58 -11.28 3.48
C CYS A 541 38.18 -10.64 3.36
N ALA A 542 37.73 -9.95 4.42
CA ALA A 542 36.46 -9.22 4.42
C ALA A 542 36.52 -7.91 3.62
N LEU A 543 37.56 -7.09 3.84
CA LEU A 543 37.77 -5.81 3.15
C LEU A 543 38.00 -5.97 1.64
N LYS A 544 38.60 -7.10 1.24
CA LYS A 544 39.03 -7.46 -0.13
C LYS A 544 40.06 -6.51 -0.74
N LEU A 545 41.21 -7.07 -1.12
CA LEU A 545 42.34 -6.28 -1.64
C LEU A 545 42.05 -5.56 -2.95
N LYS A 546 41.12 -6.05 -3.76
CA LYS A 546 40.61 -5.38 -4.97
C LYS A 546 40.09 -3.94 -4.74
N ASN A 547 39.71 -3.62 -3.50
CA ASN A 547 39.16 -2.30 -3.15
C ASN A 547 40.26 -1.26 -2.86
N LEU A 548 41.53 -1.68 -2.78
CA LEU A 548 42.68 -0.79 -2.62
C LEU A 548 43.13 -0.17 -3.96
N PRO A 549 43.85 0.96 -3.93
CA PRO A 549 44.50 1.51 -5.12
C PRO A 549 45.43 0.49 -5.80
N ASN A 550 45.41 0.47 -7.13
CA ASN A 550 46.10 -0.54 -7.95
C ASN A 550 47.60 -0.66 -7.64
N ASP A 551 48.30 0.44 -7.41
CA ASP A 551 49.75 0.47 -7.18
C ASP A 551 50.14 -0.31 -5.90
N ILE A 552 49.29 -0.21 -4.87
CA ILE A 552 49.50 -0.85 -3.58
C ILE A 552 49.10 -2.31 -3.65
N SER A 553 47.96 -2.59 -4.30
CA SER A 553 47.49 -3.96 -4.48
C SER A 553 48.51 -4.83 -5.24
N LYS A 554 49.20 -4.27 -6.26
CA LYS A 554 50.26 -4.97 -7.00
C LYS A 554 51.47 -5.31 -6.12
N SER A 555 51.90 -4.38 -5.27
CA SER A 555 53.02 -4.59 -4.34
C SER A 555 52.73 -5.70 -3.31
N ILE A 556 51.50 -5.70 -2.78
CA ILE A 556 51.05 -6.68 -1.79
C ILE A 556 50.90 -8.08 -2.40
N HIS A 557 50.45 -8.17 -3.65
CA HIS A 557 50.18 -9.43 -4.35
C HIS A 557 51.38 -10.40 -4.32
N ASN A 558 52.59 -9.91 -4.62
CA ASN A 558 53.80 -10.74 -4.60
C ASN A 558 54.12 -11.29 -3.21
N GLY A 559 53.86 -10.51 -2.16
CA GLY A 559 54.03 -10.95 -0.77
C GLY A 559 53.05 -12.06 -0.38
N ILE A 560 51.79 -11.95 -0.82
CA ILE A 560 50.74 -12.95 -0.54
C ILE A 560 51.04 -14.27 -1.25
N VAL A 561 51.42 -14.22 -2.53
CA VAL A 561 51.75 -15.44 -3.29
C VAL A 561 52.94 -16.17 -2.66
N ASN A 562 53.97 -15.44 -2.21
CA ASN A 562 55.10 -16.05 -1.52
C ASN A 562 54.69 -16.68 -0.17
N ASN A 563 53.85 -16.02 0.63
CA ASN A 563 53.35 -16.58 1.89
C ASN A 563 52.47 -17.82 1.65
N LEU A 564 51.64 -17.80 0.62
CA LEU A 564 50.78 -18.92 0.24
C LEU A 564 51.62 -20.12 -0.23
N SER A 565 52.66 -19.93 -1.03
CA SER A 565 53.60 -21.00 -1.39
C SER A 565 54.36 -21.55 -0.19
N THR A 566 54.74 -20.68 0.76
CA THR A 566 55.46 -21.08 1.98
C THR A 566 54.56 -21.93 2.89
N ASN A 567 53.35 -21.47 3.20
CA ASN A 567 52.39 -22.21 4.02
C ASN A 567 51.94 -23.51 3.36
N PHE A 568 51.80 -23.54 2.03
CA PHE A 568 51.48 -24.76 1.32
C PHE A 568 52.59 -25.81 1.47
N ASN A 569 53.86 -25.39 1.39
CA ASN A 569 55.01 -26.27 1.64
C ASN A 569 55.09 -26.73 3.10
N GLU A 570 54.67 -25.91 4.06
CA GLU A 570 54.58 -26.29 5.48
C GLU A 570 53.47 -27.32 5.76
N VAL A 571 52.29 -27.15 5.14
CA VAL A 571 51.18 -28.13 5.23
C VAL A 571 51.59 -29.47 4.61
N LEU A 572 52.35 -29.45 3.51
CA LEU A 572 52.93 -30.66 2.90
C LEU A 572 53.89 -31.41 3.86
N ASN A 573 54.44 -30.72 4.87
CA ASN A 573 55.33 -31.27 5.89
C ASN A 573 54.61 -31.61 7.23
N CYS A 574 53.27 -31.75 7.23
CA CYS A 574 52.43 -32.26 8.33
C CYS A 574 52.41 -31.40 9.63
N ARG A 575 51.95 -30.15 9.55
CA ARG A 575 51.54 -29.36 10.74
C ARG A 575 50.07 -28.94 10.62
N GLU A 576 49.19 -29.43 11.49
CA GLU A 576 47.74 -29.13 11.43
C GLU A 576 47.44 -27.62 11.59
N ASP A 577 48.19 -26.90 12.44
CA ASP A 577 48.07 -25.45 12.64
C ASP A 577 48.32 -24.62 11.37
N SER A 578 49.01 -25.19 10.37
CA SER A 578 49.32 -24.52 9.11
C SER A 578 48.18 -24.54 8.08
N LEU A 579 47.14 -25.37 8.30
CA LEU A 579 46.01 -25.49 7.37
C LEU A 579 45.05 -24.30 7.47
N ASP A 580 44.72 -23.82 8.68
CA ASP A 580 43.88 -22.63 8.85
C ASP A 580 44.55 -21.37 8.28
N ASP A 581 45.87 -21.25 8.47
CA ASP A 581 46.67 -20.19 7.83
C ASP A 581 46.65 -20.34 6.31
N LEU A 582 46.80 -21.55 5.77
CA LEU A 582 46.68 -21.79 4.33
C LEU A 582 45.29 -21.42 3.79
N ILE A 583 44.21 -21.74 4.50
CA ILE A 583 42.84 -21.35 4.14
C ILE A 583 42.72 -19.83 4.11
N LYS A 584 43.19 -19.13 5.16
CA LYS A 584 43.15 -17.66 5.25
C LYS A 584 43.94 -16.99 4.13
N TYR A 585 45.17 -17.44 3.84
CA TYR A 585 45.96 -16.88 2.75
C TYR A 585 45.39 -17.21 1.37
N THR A 586 44.76 -18.38 1.19
CA THR A 586 44.05 -18.74 -0.06
C THR A 586 42.83 -17.84 -0.27
N LEU A 587 42.05 -17.60 0.78
CA LEU A 587 40.92 -16.65 0.76
C LEU A 587 41.41 -15.23 0.48
N LEU A 588 42.48 -14.77 1.16
CA LEU A 588 43.04 -13.45 0.93
C LEU A 588 43.51 -13.28 -0.52
N ALA A 589 44.22 -14.27 -1.06
CA ALA A 589 44.66 -14.28 -2.46
C ALA A 589 43.47 -14.21 -3.42
N SER A 590 42.33 -14.84 -3.09
CA SER A 590 41.12 -14.77 -3.92
C SER A 590 40.55 -13.36 -4.03
N THR A 591 40.91 -12.45 -3.11
CA THR A 591 40.46 -11.05 -3.14
C THR A 591 41.33 -10.13 -3.98
N CYS A 592 42.46 -10.61 -4.52
CA CYS A 592 43.38 -9.80 -5.32
C CYS A 592 42.82 -9.48 -6.72
N PRO A 593 43.02 -8.25 -7.23
CA PRO A 593 42.78 -7.92 -8.62
C PRO A 593 43.92 -8.50 -9.47
N PHE A 594 43.71 -9.68 -10.07
CA PHE A 594 44.69 -10.29 -10.97
C PHE A 594 44.73 -9.55 -12.31
N THR A 595 45.64 -8.59 -12.47
CA THR A 595 45.83 -7.87 -13.75
C THR A 595 46.75 -8.63 -14.71
N GLU A 596 47.78 -9.28 -14.17
CA GLU A 596 48.86 -9.95 -14.90
C GLU A 596 48.93 -11.44 -14.54
N ARG A 597 49.56 -12.23 -15.41
CA ARG A 597 49.75 -13.66 -15.21
C ARG A 597 50.81 -13.90 -14.13
N ASN A 598 50.55 -14.84 -13.22
CA ASN A 598 51.51 -15.26 -12.21
C ASN A 598 51.77 -16.77 -12.29
N PRO A 599 52.91 -17.22 -12.88
CA PRO A 599 53.19 -18.64 -13.07
C PRO A 599 53.32 -19.41 -11.74
N ARG A 600 53.77 -18.77 -10.66
CA ARG A 600 53.86 -19.40 -9.34
C ARG A 600 52.48 -19.74 -8.77
N LEU A 601 51.49 -18.88 -9.05
CA LEU A 601 50.11 -19.10 -8.62
C LEU A 601 49.42 -20.18 -9.46
N GLU A 602 49.74 -20.27 -10.76
CA GLU A 602 49.34 -21.41 -11.59
C GLU A 602 49.87 -22.71 -11.00
N ASP A 603 51.18 -22.82 -10.78
CA ASP A 603 51.80 -24.04 -10.25
C ASP A 603 51.20 -24.43 -8.88
N TYR A 604 50.91 -23.45 -8.01
CA TYR A 604 50.17 -23.68 -6.78
C TYR A 604 48.78 -24.25 -7.03
N LEU A 605 47.96 -23.60 -7.87
CA LEU A 605 46.57 -24.00 -8.10
C LEU A 605 46.48 -25.43 -8.65
N LEU A 606 47.35 -25.81 -9.60
CA LEU A 606 47.38 -27.18 -10.10
C LEU A 606 47.78 -28.17 -9.02
N THR A 607 48.81 -27.85 -8.23
CA THR A 607 49.27 -28.74 -7.16
C THR A 607 48.21 -28.88 -6.07
N ALA A 608 47.53 -27.79 -5.71
CA ALA A 608 46.44 -27.77 -4.74
C ALA A 608 45.24 -28.60 -5.22
N TRP A 609 44.79 -28.42 -6.47
CA TRP A 609 43.71 -29.24 -7.04
C TRP A 609 44.11 -30.71 -7.16
N LEU A 610 45.33 -31.03 -7.61
CA LEU A 610 45.81 -32.42 -7.68
C LEU A 610 45.78 -33.11 -6.32
N ARG A 611 46.07 -32.36 -5.25
CA ARG A 611 46.00 -32.86 -3.86
C ARG A 611 44.57 -32.94 -3.32
N MET A 612 43.60 -32.25 -3.92
CA MET A 612 42.18 -32.40 -3.62
C MET A 612 41.54 -33.58 -4.38
N CYS A 613 42.25 -34.19 -5.33
CA CYS A 613 41.75 -35.34 -6.08
C CYS A 613 41.51 -36.54 -5.13
N PRO A 614 40.32 -37.18 -5.17
CA PRO A 614 40.00 -38.35 -4.37
C PRO A 614 41.02 -39.50 -4.48
N GLU A 615 41.62 -39.66 -5.66
CA GLU A 615 42.57 -40.73 -5.99
C GLU A 615 44.00 -40.47 -5.50
N CYS A 616 44.35 -39.21 -5.15
CA CYS A 616 45.74 -38.79 -4.94
C CYS A 616 46.05 -38.21 -3.54
N SER A 617 45.08 -38.18 -2.61
CA SER A 617 45.24 -37.41 -1.37
C SER A 617 45.52 -38.25 -0.12
N ASN A 618 46.50 -37.80 0.67
CA ASN A 618 46.63 -38.09 2.12
C ASN A 618 45.91 -37.02 2.98
N ILE A 619 45.34 -35.97 2.38
CA ILE A 619 44.67 -34.86 3.08
C ILE A 619 43.21 -35.20 3.45
N LEU A 620 42.61 -36.19 2.78
CA LEU A 620 41.26 -36.71 3.05
C LEU A 620 41.09 -37.37 4.43
N GLN A 621 42.16 -37.53 5.22
CA GLN A 621 42.08 -38.05 6.59
C GLN A 621 41.89 -36.95 7.67
N ILE A 622 41.89 -35.67 7.28
CA ILE A 622 41.78 -34.53 8.21
C ILE A 622 40.31 -34.06 8.27
N HIS A 623 39.83 -33.73 9.48
CA HIS A 623 38.49 -33.23 9.82
C HIS A 623 37.67 -32.65 8.64
N HIS A 624 36.54 -33.30 8.33
CA HIS A 624 35.62 -32.98 7.21
C HIS A 624 35.29 -31.48 7.07
N CYS A 625 35.21 -30.73 8.17
CA CYS A 625 34.94 -29.30 8.17
C CYS A 625 36.08 -28.45 7.58
N LEU A 626 37.34 -28.72 7.95
CA LEU A 626 38.50 -27.96 7.45
C LEU A 626 38.74 -28.22 5.96
N TRP A 627 38.50 -29.46 5.53
CA TRP A 627 38.57 -29.84 4.12
C TRP A 627 37.56 -29.05 3.27
N TYR A 628 36.30 -28.97 3.71
CA TYR A 628 35.27 -28.18 3.02
C TYR A 628 35.63 -26.67 2.98
N ARG A 629 36.15 -26.11 4.09
CA ARG A 629 36.60 -24.71 4.15
C ARG A 629 37.76 -24.42 3.20
N TYR A 630 38.71 -25.35 3.08
CA TYR A 630 39.80 -25.23 2.10
C TYR A 630 39.31 -25.35 0.66
N LEU A 631 38.41 -26.29 0.37
CA LEU A 631 37.79 -26.43 -0.95
C LEU A 631 37.05 -25.15 -1.35
N LYS A 632 36.30 -24.54 -0.42
CA LYS A 632 35.63 -23.25 -0.63
C LYS A 632 36.62 -22.13 -0.93
N ALA A 633 37.73 -22.05 -0.20
CA ALA A 633 38.79 -21.07 -0.45
C ALA A 633 39.46 -21.28 -1.82
N LEU A 634 39.82 -22.51 -2.15
CA LEU A 634 40.46 -22.88 -3.41
C LEU A 634 39.53 -22.62 -4.60
N SER A 635 38.24 -22.93 -4.46
CA SER A 635 37.23 -22.63 -5.48
C SER A 635 37.17 -21.13 -5.75
N SER A 636 37.14 -20.30 -4.71
CA SER A 636 37.05 -18.84 -4.82
C SER A 636 38.29 -18.25 -5.48
N LEU A 637 39.50 -18.71 -5.10
CA LEU A 637 40.74 -18.30 -5.76
C LEU A 637 40.76 -18.69 -7.25
N THR A 638 40.33 -19.91 -7.55
CA THR A 638 40.26 -20.41 -8.93
C THR A 638 39.27 -19.58 -9.76
N ILE A 639 38.08 -19.27 -9.24
CA ILE A 639 37.07 -18.42 -9.90
C ILE A 639 37.65 -17.04 -10.27
N CYS A 640 38.45 -16.45 -9.38
CA CYS A 640 39.04 -15.13 -9.55
C CYS A 640 40.21 -15.14 -10.56
N TYR A 641 41.03 -16.19 -10.57
CA TYR A 641 42.18 -16.30 -11.46
C TYR A 641 41.86 -16.91 -12.83
N ALA A 642 40.70 -17.57 -12.99
CA ALA A 642 40.39 -18.42 -14.15
C ALA A 642 40.58 -17.73 -15.52
N ASN A 643 40.22 -16.45 -15.65
CA ASN A 643 40.33 -15.70 -16.90
C ASN A 643 41.80 -15.41 -17.33
N LYS A 644 42.77 -15.65 -16.44
CA LYS A 644 44.20 -15.39 -16.68
C LYS A 644 45.01 -16.66 -16.94
N ILE A 645 44.38 -17.84 -16.88
CA ILE A 645 45.01 -19.12 -17.15
C ILE A 645 45.21 -19.27 -18.67
N ASP A 646 46.47 -19.31 -19.11
CA ASP A 646 46.79 -19.42 -20.54
C ASP A 646 46.96 -20.87 -21.01
N ARG A 647 47.56 -21.73 -20.17
CA ARG A 647 47.80 -23.15 -20.46
C ARG A 647 46.50 -23.93 -20.49
N GLN A 648 46.07 -24.38 -21.67
CA GLN A 648 44.83 -25.16 -21.80
C GLN A 648 44.90 -26.53 -21.12
N GLU A 649 46.07 -27.18 -21.13
CA GLU A 649 46.30 -28.45 -20.42
C GLU A 649 46.10 -28.34 -18.91
N PHE A 650 46.41 -27.17 -18.35
CA PHE A 650 46.24 -26.86 -16.94
C PHE A 650 44.76 -26.78 -16.58
N LEU A 651 43.99 -26.05 -17.39
CA LEU A 651 42.55 -25.90 -17.23
C LEU A 651 41.85 -27.27 -17.37
N ALA A 652 42.26 -28.09 -18.35
CA ALA A 652 41.72 -29.44 -18.54
C ALA A 652 41.99 -30.37 -17.35
N LYS A 653 43.18 -30.28 -16.74
CA LYS A 653 43.52 -31.06 -15.53
C LYS A 653 42.66 -30.64 -14.32
N ILE A 654 42.51 -29.33 -14.06
CA ILE A 654 41.65 -28.83 -12.99
C ILE A 654 40.19 -29.22 -13.24
N HIS A 655 39.73 -29.10 -14.48
CA HIS A 655 38.37 -29.44 -14.89
C HIS A 655 38.07 -30.93 -14.70
N ASN A 656 39.00 -31.82 -15.05
CA ASN A 656 38.91 -33.26 -14.78
C ASN A 656 38.84 -33.57 -13.28
N ILE A 657 39.65 -32.89 -12.46
CA ILE A 657 39.64 -33.08 -11.00
C ILE A 657 38.29 -32.65 -10.40
N ILE A 658 37.77 -31.47 -10.80
CA ILE A 658 36.47 -30.98 -10.34
C ILE A 658 35.35 -31.93 -10.79
N SER A 659 35.41 -32.45 -12.03
CA SER A 659 34.48 -33.48 -12.52
C SER A 659 34.46 -34.71 -11.61
N LYS A 660 35.64 -35.26 -11.28
CA LYS A 660 35.76 -36.40 -10.36
C LYS A 660 35.18 -36.10 -8.96
N ILE A 661 35.40 -34.89 -8.44
CA ILE A 661 34.86 -34.48 -7.13
C ILE A 661 33.33 -34.27 -7.19
N LEU A 662 32.79 -33.77 -8.30
CA LEU A 662 31.33 -33.61 -8.47
C LEU A 662 30.61 -34.96 -8.52
N LEU A 663 31.28 -36.01 -8.99
CA LEU A 663 30.73 -37.37 -9.08
C LEU A 663 30.78 -38.15 -7.75
N THR A 664 31.31 -37.60 -6.64
CA THR A 664 31.36 -38.31 -5.33
C THR A 664 30.06 -38.19 -4.50
N GLU A 665 28.90 -38.01 -5.14
CA GLU A 665 27.54 -38.05 -4.54
C GLU A 665 27.28 -37.16 -3.29
N ASN A 666 28.01 -36.05 -3.12
CA ASN A 666 27.78 -35.12 -2.01
C ASN A 666 27.11 -33.82 -2.50
N SER A 667 25.89 -33.54 -2.03
CA SER A 667 25.08 -32.37 -2.42
C SER A 667 25.74 -31.03 -2.09
N ASP A 668 26.40 -30.90 -0.93
CA ASP A 668 27.03 -29.64 -0.51
C ASP A 668 28.25 -29.28 -1.37
N ILE A 669 29.01 -30.31 -1.76
CA ILE A 669 30.15 -30.19 -2.68
C ILE A 669 29.65 -29.84 -4.08
N PHE A 670 28.53 -30.44 -4.50
CA PHE A 670 27.89 -30.10 -5.76
C PHE A 670 27.51 -28.61 -5.83
N HIS A 671 26.82 -28.09 -4.80
CA HIS A 671 26.42 -26.67 -4.77
C HIS A 671 27.62 -25.72 -4.82
N LEU A 672 28.73 -26.08 -4.17
CA LEU A 672 29.94 -25.28 -4.15
C LEU A 672 30.66 -25.26 -5.51
N LEU A 673 30.81 -26.43 -6.15
CA LEU A 673 31.70 -26.60 -7.28
C LEU A 673 31.01 -26.50 -8.65
N PHE A 674 29.71 -26.78 -8.76
CA PHE A 674 29.02 -26.81 -10.05
C PHE A 674 29.09 -25.47 -10.78
N LYS A 675 28.90 -24.36 -10.04
CA LYS A 675 29.03 -23.00 -10.63
C LYS A 675 30.45 -22.71 -11.12
N LEU A 676 31.47 -23.16 -10.39
CA LEU A 676 32.87 -23.07 -10.82
C LEU A 676 33.10 -23.93 -12.08
N PHE A 677 32.59 -25.16 -12.10
CA PHE A 677 32.72 -26.09 -13.23
C PHE A 677 32.12 -25.51 -14.53
N CYS A 678 30.92 -24.94 -14.44
CA CYS A 678 30.28 -24.23 -15.55
C CYS A 678 31.11 -23.02 -15.99
N LYS A 679 31.56 -22.18 -15.04
CA LYS A 679 32.37 -20.99 -15.36
C LYS A 679 33.70 -21.34 -16.04
N LEU A 680 34.42 -22.35 -15.56
CA LEU A 680 35.68 -22.80 -16.18
C LEU A 680 35.47 -23.31 -17.61
N SER A 681 34.34 -23.97 -17.85
CA SER A 681 33.95 -24.42 -19.19
C SER A 681 33.72 -23.23 -20.12
N LEU A 682 33.08 -22.15 -19.65
CA LEU A 682 32.79 -20.97 -20.47
C LEU A 682 34.02 -20.15 -20.91
N ILE A 683 35.13 -20.21 -20.16
CA ILE A 683 36.27 -19.28 -20.37
C ILE A 683 37.00 -19.52 -21.70
N LYS A 684 37.05 -20.76 -22.21
CA LYS A 684 37.76 -21.11 -23.47
C LYS A 684 37.11 -22.28 -24.26
N THR A 685 35.81 -22.55 -24.08
CA THR A 685 35.10 -23.70 -24.70
C THR A 685 35.14 -23.75 -26.23
N VAL A 686 35.43 -22.64 -26.91
CA VAL A 686 35.45 -22.61 -28.38
C VAL A 686 36.66 -23.37 -28.96
N ALA A 687 37.72 -23.63 -28.19
CA ALA A 687 39.00 -24.12 -28.75
C ALA A 687 39.45 -25.54 -28.33
N ASN A 688 38.84 -26.20 -27.34
CA ASN A 688 39.39 -27.46 -26.79
C ASN A 688 38.35 -28.58 -26.62
N PHE A 689 38.53 -29.65 -27.40
CA PHE A 689 37.67 -30.84 -27.41
C PHE A 689 37.66 -31.61 -26.08
N ALA A 690 38.78 -31.65 -25.36
CA ALA A 690 38.91 -32.44 -24.12
C ALA A 690 38.12 -31.85 -22.95
N ILE A 691 38.12 -30.52 -22.79
CA ILE A 691 37.31 -29.85 -21.75
C ILE A 691 35.82 -30.03 -22.03
N ARG A 692 35.46 -29.96 -23.32
CA ARG A 692 34.07 -30.15 -23.76
C ARG A 692 33.59 -31.58 -23.55
N SER A 693 34.41 -32.60 -23.83
CA SER A 693 34.04 -34.00 -23.58
C SER A 693 33.86 -34.26 -22.09
N ILE A 694 34.84 -33.87 -21.25
CA ILE A 694 34.74 -34.00 -19.79
C ILE A 694 33.47 -33.31 -19.26
N PHE A 695 33.17 -32.10 -19.76
CA PHE A 695 31.97 -31.37 -19.36
C PHE A 695 30.68 -32.13 -19.70
N ILE A 696 30.54 -32.59 -20.95
CA ILE A 696 29.35 -33.31 -21.41
C ILE A 696 29.18 -34.61 -20.62
N ASP A 697 30.23 -35.39 -20.45
CA ASP A 697 30.19 -36.67 -19.74
C ASP A 697 29.78 -36.47 -18.27
N THR A 698 30.37 -35.46 -17.61
CA THR A 698 30.06 -35.15 -16.21
C THR A 698 28.62 -34.68 -16.03
N VAL A 699 28.15 -33.75 -16.86
CA VAL A 699 26.78 -33.23 -16.78
C VAL A 699 25.76 -34.32 -17.11
N THR A 700 26.06 -35.19 -18.08
CA THR A 700 25.16 -36.29 -18.46
C THR A 700 24.99 -37.25 -17.29
N ASN A 701 26.08 -37.66 -16.64
CA ASN A 701 26.02 -38.49 -15.43
C ASN A 701 25.29 -37.78 -14.28
N LEU A 702 25.53 -36.48 -14.06
CA LEU A 702 24.83 -35.70 -13.03
C LEU A 702 23.31 -35.56 -13.28
N LEU A 703 22.88 -35.56 -14.53
CA LEU A 703 21.46 -35.52 -14.91
C LEU A 703 20.73 -36.86 -14.70
N GLU A 704 21.47 -37.95 -14.47
CA GLU A 704 20.90 -39.25 -14.08
C GLU A 704 20.51 -39.29 -12.61
N HIS A 705 21.09 -38.42 -11.76
CA HIS A 705 20.76 -38.29 -10.34
C HIS A 705 19.55 -37.36 -10.13
N CYS A 706 18.47 -37.90 -9.55
CA CYS A 706 17.20 -37.18 -9.38
C CYS A 706 17.31 -35.94 -8.46
N ASP A 707 18.13 -35.98 -7.41
CA ASP A 707 18.18 -34.92 -6.38
C ASP A 707 18.87 -33.63 -6.86
N ILE A 708 19.76 -33.75 -7.86
CA ILE A 708 20.62 -32.67 -8.36
C ILE A 708 20.01 -32.00 -9.60
N GLN A 709 19.14 -32.72 -10.30
CA GLN A 709 18.51 -32.29 -11.55
C GLN A 709 17.79 -30.92 -11.47
N PRO A 710 16.99 -30.60 -10.42
CA PRO A 710 16.33 -29.30 -10.31
C PRO A 710 17.31 -28.12 -10.21
N TYR A 711 18.46 -28.32 -9.55
CA TYR A 711 19.49 -27.29 -9.43
C TYR A 711 20.20 -27.01 -10.75
N ILE A 712 20.46 -28.06 -11.53
CA ILE A 712 21.02 -27.92 -12.89
C ILE A 712 20.02 -27.13 -13.74
N PHE A 713 18.73 -27.47 -13.70
CA PHE A 713 17.69 -26.77 -14.43
C PHE A 713 17.54 -25.31 -14.02
N HIS A 714 17.58 -25.00 -12.72
CA HIS A 714 17.60 -23.63 -12.23
C HIS A 714 18.82 -22.86 -12.76
N ALA A 715 20.03 -23.44 -12.69
CA ALA A 715 21.25 -22.80 -13.20
C ALA A 715 21.19 -22.50 -14.70
N ILE A 716 20.48 -23.31 -15.48
CA ILE A 716 20.22 -23.10 -16.92
C ILE A 716 19.26 -21.93 -17.14
N VAL A 717 18.23 -21.78 -16.30
CA VAL A 717 17.25 -20.69 -16.40
C VAL A 717 17.83 -19.35 -15.93
N SER A 718 18.74 -19.36 -14.95
CA SER A 718 19.28 -18.13 -14.35
C SER A 718 20.45 -17.49 -15.10
N ASP A 719 21.14 -18.18 -16.01
CA ASP A 719 22.33 -17.66 -16.71
C ASP A 719 22.34 -18.09 -18.18
N ASP A 720 22.17 -17.12 -19.09
CA ASP A 720 22.13 -17.32 -20.53
C ASP A 720 23.39 -18.00 -21.10
N ASN A 721 24.56 -17.78 -20.49
CA ASN A 721 25.81 -18.39 -20.96
C ASN A 721 25.86 -19.87 -20.58
N ILE A 722 25.45 -20.19 -19.35
CA ILE A 722 25.31 -21.56 -18.87
C ILE A 722 24.23 -22.29 -19.68
N SER A 723 23.13 -21.60 -20.00
CA SER A 723 22.07 -22.10 -20.88
C SER A 723 22.61 -22.51 -22.25
N LYS A 724 23.31 -21.62 -22.94
CA LYS A 724 23.91 -21.92 -24.26
C LYS A 724 24.85 -23.13 -24.22
N LEU A 725 25.56 -23.32 -23.11
CA LEU A 725 26.50 -24.42 -22.90
C LEU A 725 25.79 -25.77 -22.64
N LEU A 726 24.72 -25.77 -21.83
CA LEU A 726 24.03 -26.98 -21.37
C LEU A 726 22.88 -27.43 -22.27
N MET A 727 22.25 -26.51 -23.03
CA MET A 727 21.13 -26.83 -23.92
C MET A 727 21.42 -27.95 -24.95
N PRO A 728 22.62 -28.09 -25.54
CA PRO A 728 22.96 -29.22 -26.40
C PRO A 728 22.95 -30.58 -25.67
N VAL A 729 23.35 -30.61 -24.40
CA VAL A 729 23.42 -31.83 -23.56
C VAL A 729 22.02 -32.25 -23.10
N LEU A 730 21.17 -31.28 -22.75
CA LEU A 730 19.76 -31.51 -22.36
C LEU A 730 18.92 -32.08 -23.51
N LYS A 731 19.18 -31.63 -24.75
CA LYS A 731 18.52 -32.15 -25.95
C LYS A 731 18.83 -33.63 -26.19
N GLN A 732 19.96 -34.13 -25.69
CA GLN A 732 20.42 -35.50 -25.87
C GLN A 732 19.99 -36.45 -24.74
N SER A 733 19.72 -35.92 -23.54
CA SER A 733 19.48 -36.72 -22.33
C SER A 733 18.00 -36.85 -21.98
N LYS A 734 17.28 -35.77 -21.63
CA LYS A 734 15.82 -35.78 -21.26
C LYS A 734 15.16 -34.38 -21.39
N PRO A 735 14.71 -33.94 -22.59
CA PRO A 735 14.19 -32.57 -22.78
C PRO A 735 12.84 -32.29 -22.10
N ASN A 736 11.99 -33.30 -21.91
CA ASN A 736 10.62 -33.11 -21.39
C ASN A 736 10.60 -32.60 -19.95
N ASN A 737 11.42 -33.17 -19.06
CA ASN A 737 11.51 -32.72 -17.65
C ASN A 737 11.97 -31.27 -17.52
N PHE A 738 12.87 -30.82 -18.41
CA PHE A 738 13.36 -29.44 -18.43
C PHE A 738 12.31 -28.48 -19.01
N ILE A 739 11.55 -28.90 -20.03
CA ILE A 739 10.45 -28.11 -20.60
C ILE A 739 9.34 -27.92 -19.57
N ASP A 740 8.94 -28.97 -18.86
CA ASP A 740 7.94 -28.89 -17.79
C ASP A 740 8.41 -28.00 -16.63
N PHE A 741 9.69 -28.09 -16.25
CA PHE A 741 10.30 -27.21 -15.25
C PHE A 741 10.34 -25.75 -15.70
N LYS A 742 10.74 -25.49 -16.95
CA LYS A 742 10.80 -24.16 -17.54
C LYS A 742 9.41 -23.52 -17.65
N ASN A 743 8.41 -24.28 -18.07
CA ASN A 743 7.03 -23.82 -18.17
C ASN A 743 6.47 -23.41 -16.81
N LYS A 744 6.74 -24.19 -15.75
CA LYS A 744 6.40 -23.83 -14.36
C LYS A 744 7.16 -22.60 -13.85
N LEU A 745 8.41 -22.42 -14.27
CA LEU A 745 9.20 -21.25 -13.88
C LEU A 745 8.77 -19.96 -14.57
N SER A 746 8.24 -20.05 -15.79
CA SER A 746 7.70 -18.91 -16.55
C SER A 746 6.28 -18.52 -16.15
N ASP A 747 5.60 -19.33 -15.33
CA ASP A 747 4.25 -19.05 -14.87
C ASP A 747 4.30 -18.17 -13.60
N ILE A 748 4.30 -16.86 -13.82
CA ILE A 748 4.30 -15.84 -12.75
C ILE A 748 3.09 -16.03 -11.82
N GLU A 749 1.95 -16.49 -12.34
CA GLU A 749 0.75 -16.76 -11.53
C GLU A 749 0.95 -17.98 -10.63
N GLU A 750 1.67 -19.01 -11.08
CA GLU A 750 2.00 -20.16 -10.23
C GLU A 750 3.01 -19.82 -9.13
N TRP A 751 3.98 -18.95 -9.40
CA TRP A 751 4.88 -18.42 -8.35
C TRP A 751 4.13 -17.56 -7.33
N GLN A 752 3.21 -16.71 -7.79
CA GLN A 752 2.34 -15.94 -6.91
C GLN A 752 1.48 -16.87 -6.04
N LYS A 753 0.89 -17.93 -6.61
CA LYS A 753 0.14 -18.95 -5.86
C LYS A 753 1.01 -19.73 -4.87
N GLN A 754 2.23 -20.11 -5.23
CA GLN A 754 3.14 -20.82 -4.34
C GLN A 754 3.65 -19.94 -3.20
N LEU A 755 3.91 -18.65 -3.47
CA LEU A 755 4.21 -17.66 -2.44
C LEU A 755 3.02 -17.44 -1.50
N ASP A 756 1.79 -17.43 -2.02
CA ASP A 756 0.58 -17.35 -1.22
C ASP A 756 0.31 -18.60 -0.38
N LEU A 757 0.64 -19.81 -0.87
CA LEU A 757 0.57 -21.05 -0.08
C LEU A 757 1.62 -21.10 1.03
N ASN A 758 2.85 -20.62 0.75
CA ASN A 758 3.90 -20.48 1.78
C ASN A 758 3.48 -19.49 2.86
N ALA A 759 2.88 -18.37 2.47
CA ALA A 759 2.36 -17.36 3.38
C ALA A 759 1.29 -17.89 4.35
N ARG A 760 0.54 -18.93 3.97
CA ARG A 760 -0.45 -19.59 4.84
C ARG A 760 0.13 -20.70 5.71
N ASN A 761 1.45 -20.95 5.66
CA ASN A 761 2.09 -22.16 6.18
C ASN A 761 1.52 -23.46 5.61
N GLU A 762 0.87 -23.40 4.44
CA GLU A 762 0.24 -24.54 3.76
C GLU A 762 1.15 -25.12 2.67
N TYR A 763 2.26 -24.44 2.36
CA TYR A 763 3.24 -24.95 1.41
C TYR A 763 4.16 -25.96 2.07
N ILE A 764 3.98 -27.22 1.68
CA ILE A 764 4.91 -28.30 1.97
C ILE A 764 5.82 -28.44 0.75
N HIS A 765 7.11 -28.19 0.93
CA HIS A 765 8.10 -28.40 -0.13
C HIS A 765 8.16 -29.89 -0.47
N LYS A 766 8.25 -30.26 -1.76
CA LYS A 766 8.21 -31.66 -2.23
C LYS A 766 9.22 -32.60 -1.58
N CYS A 767 10.32 -32.07 -1.02
CA CYS A 767 11.30 -32.86 -0.26
C CYS A 767 10.78 -33.36 1.10
N ILE A 768 9.66 -32.83 1.58
CA ILE A 768 9.00 -33.19 2.85
C ILE A 768 7.84 -34.18 2.59
N ASP A 769 7.42 -34.35 1.34
CA ASP A 769 6.17 -35.01 0.92
C ASP A 769 6.36 -36.50 0.55
N ASN A 770 7.39 -37.15 1.07
CA ASN A 770 7.76 -38.53 0.72
C ASN A 770 7.37 -39.58 1.77
N GLU A 771 6.35 -39.34 2.59
CA GLU A 771 5.74 -40.40 3.42
C GLU A 771 4.21 -40.38 3.35
N HIS A 772 3.69 -41.32 2.56
CA HIS A 772 2.38 -42.00 2.66
C HIS A 772 1.06 -41.28 2.29
N THR A 773 0.67 -41.56 1.03
CA THR A 773 -0.61 -42.16 0.58
C THR A 773 -1.96 -41.44 0.73
N ASP A 774 -2.59 -41.29 -0.44
CA ASP A 774 -3.98 -41.58 -0.78
C ASP A 774 -5.11 -41.00 0.07
N ARG A 775 -5.82 -40.01 -0.51
CA ARG A 775 -7.28 -39.99 -0.53
C ARG A 775 -7.84 -39.16 -1.68
N GLN A 776 -8.79 -39.78 -2.36
CA GLN A 776 -9.48 -39.36 -3.57
C GLN A 776 -10.54 -38.26 -3.35
N THR A 777 -10.75 -37.47 -4.42
CA THR A 777 -12.05 -37.02 -5.01
C THR A 777 -13.10 -36.28 -4.19
N PHE A 778 -13.50 -35.07 -4.66
CA PHE A 778 -14.83 -34.69 -5.21
C PHE A 778 -14.84 -33.17 -5.50
N ILE A 779 -15.00 -32.69 -6.75
CA ILE A 779 -16.23 -32.24 -7.48
C ILE A 779 -17.04 -31.12 -6.79
N GLY A 780 -17.29 -30.05 -7.57
CA GLY A 780 -18.43 -29.11 -7.41
C GLY A 780 -18.00 -27.64 -7.47
N SER A 781 -17.97 -27.01 -8.66
CA SER A 781 -19.06 -26.19 -9.26
C SER A 781 -19.23 -24.84 -8.55
N GLU A 782 -18.92 -23.74 -9.22
CA GLU A 782 -19.95 -22.94 -9.93
C GLU A 782 -21.20 -22.76 -9.05
N ILE A 783 -21.26 -21.65 -8.32
CA ILE A 783 -22.42 -20.83 -7.97
C ILE A 783 -21.84 -19.66 -7.14
N GLN A 784 -21.48 -18.56 -7.81
CA GLN A 784 -21.39 -17.24 -7.17
C GLN A 784 -21.33 -16.11 -8.22
N GLU A 785 -22.15 -16.21 -9.26
CA GLU A 785 -22.50 -15.07 -10.10
C GLU A 785 -24.01 -15.09 -10.26
N ASN A 786 -24.71 -14.53 -9.28
CA ASN A 786 -26.01 -13.88 -9.46
C ASN A 786 -26.43 -13.30 -8.11
N ILE A 787 -26.98 -12.07 -8.18
CA ILE A 787 -27.53 -11.25 -7.09
C ILE A 787 -26.52 -10.24 -6.50
N ARG A 788 -26.39 -9.08 -7.18
CA ARG A 788 -26.66 -7.73 -6.61
C ARG A 788 -26.13 -6.63 -7.53
N GLU A 789 -26.91 -6.28 -8.56
CA GLU A 789 -26.88 -4.94 -9.13
C GLU A 789 -28.24 -4.30 -8.85
N LYS A 790 -28.32 -3.52 -7.76
CA LYS A 790 -29.44 -2.59 -7.53
C LYS A 790 -28.99 -1.23 -8.07
N LYS A 791 -29.67 -0.76 -9.14
CA LYS A 791 -29.45 0.56 -9.74
C LYS A 791 -30.38 1.56 -9.07
N ASN A 792 -29.81 2.47 -8.27
CA ASN A 792 -30.55 3.57 -7.63
C ASN A 792 -31.14 4.53 -8.68
N ASN A 793 -32.44 4.78 -8.57
CA ASN A 793 -33.26 5.59 -9.47
C ASN A 793 -33.29 7.11 -9.15
N PHE A 794 -32.13 7.72 -8.89
CA PHE A 794 -32.01 9.18 -8.88
C PHE A 794 -30.89 9.60 -9.84
N ASP A 795 -31.32 9.95 -11.05
CA ASP A 795 -30.48 10.66 -12.02
C ASP A 795 -30.43 12.16 -11.65
N VAL A 796 -29.44 12.85 -12.22
CA VAL A 796 -29.27 14.32 -12.36
C VAL A 796 -28.08 14.95 -11.60
N GLY A 797 -27.30 15.76 -12.36
CA GLY A 797 -26.86 17.08 -11.93
C GLY A 797 -25.34 17.28 -11.74
N ASP A 798 -24.79 18.31 -12.38
CA ASP A 798 -23.36 18.69 -12.38
C ASP A 798 -22.74 18.80 -10.98
N ILE A 799 -21.98 17.76 -10.63
CA ILE A 799 -21.23 17.56 -9.38
C ILE A 799 -20.08 18.59 -9.22
N GLU A 800 -19.62 19.24 -10.30
CA GLU A 800 -18.44 20.12 -10.26
C GLU A 800 -18.65 21.40 -9.44
N SER A 801 -19.88 21.91 -9.33
CA SER A 801 -20.16 23.16 -8.61
C SER A 801 -20.18 23.04 -7.08
N LEU A 802 -20.20 21.83 -6.51
CA LEU A 802 -20.39 21.61 -5.07
C LEU A 802 -19.09 21.52 -4.26
N PHE A 803 -17.94 21.39 -4.94
CA PHE A 803 -16.63 21.11 -4.31
C PHE A 803 -15.60 22.23 -4.42
N GLU A 804 -15.93 23.35 -5.07
CA GLU A 804 -15.09 24.55 -5.09
C GLU A 804 -15.64 25.60 -4.12
N GLY A 805 -14.80 25.97 -3.14
CA GLY A 805 -15.12 26.99 -2.16
C GLY A 805 -13.97 27.22 -1.21
N THR A 806 -12.97 27.97 -1.70
CA THR A 806 -12.27 29.12 -1.09
C THR A 806 -10.96 29.29 -1.84
N ASP A 807 -10.92 30.19 -2.82
CA ASP A 807 -9.84 31.16 -3.03
C ASP A 807 -10.21 32.09 -4.21
N ILE A 808 -9.78 33.35 -4.08
CA ILE A 808 -10.07 34.46 -4.99
C ILE A 808 -9.15 34.32 -6.21
N GLU A 809 -9.70 34.10 -7.41
CA GLU A 809 -9.09 34.53 -8.68
C GLU A 809 -10.11 34.50 -9.85
N GLU A 810 -9.85 35.33 -10.85
CA GLU A 810 -10.69 35.84 -11.95
C GLU A 810 -11.37 34.80 -12.90
N PRO A 811 -12.39 35.20 -13.71
CA PRO A 811 -13.37 34.28 -14.26
C PRO A 811 -12.84 33.47 -15.45
N LEU A 812 -12.88 32.14 -15.35
CA LEU A 812 -12.68 31.24 -16.48
C LEU A 812 -13.96 31.12 -17.32
N CYS A 813 -13.78 31.38 -18.62
CA CYS A 813 -14.78 31.39 -19.68
C CYS A 813 -15.65 30.12 -19.74
N LYS A 814 -16.98 30.29 -19.74
CA LYS A 814 -17.95 29.24 -20.06
C LYS A 814 -17.75 28.74 -21.49
N LYS A 815 -17.34 27.48 -21.67
CA LYS A 815 -17.45 26.79 -22.96
C LYS A 815 -18.92 26.45 -23.22
N ALA A 816 -19.53 27.21 -24.13
CA ALA A 816 -20.83 26.87 -24.71
C ALA A 816 -20.72 25.59 -25.55
N LYS A 817 -21.73 24.71 -25.43
CA LYS A 817 -21.95 23.59 -26.37
C LYS A 817 -22.15 24.17 -27.77
N LEU A 818 -21.28 23.78 -28.70
CA LEU A 818 -21.37 24.14 -30.12
C LEU A 818 -22.29 23.16 -30.84
N ASP A 819 -23.47 23.65 -31.23
CA ASP A 819 -24.31 23.00 -32.26
C ASP A 819 -23.76 23.37 -33.64
N PHE A 820 -23.51 22.36 -34.47
CA PHE A 820 -22.98 22.51 -35.83
C PHE A 820 -24.04 23.05 -36.78
N ASN A 821 -23.96 24.34 -37.12
CA ASN A 821 -24.53 24.85 -38.36
C ASN A 821 -23.67 26.03 -38.87
N ILE A 822 -22.63 25.68 -39.64
CA ILE A 822 -21.51 26.56 -40.03
C ILE A 822 -22.00 27.76 -40.85
N ASP A 823 -23.04 27.59 -41.68
CA ASP A 823 -23.57 28.66 -42.53
C ASP A 823 -24.27 29.77 -41.73
N ASN A 824 -24.95 29.40 -40.63
CA ASN A 824 -25.54 30.38 -39.71
C ASN A 824 -24.47 31.12 -38.90
N LEU A 825 -23.36 30.46 -38.56
CA LEU A 825 -22.25 31.11 -37.85
C LEU A 825 -21.56 32.13 -38.77
N ILE A 826 -21.34 31.77 -40.03
CA ILE A 826 -20.74 32.66 -41.03
C ILE A 826 -21.64 33.86 -41.30
N GLY A 827 -22.94 33.64 -41.55
CA GLY A 827 -23.88 34.75 -41.76
C GLY A 827 -23.96 35.71 -40.57
N LYS A 828 -23.83 35.17 -39.34
CA LYS A 828 -23.79 35.98 -38.11
C LYS A 828 -22.48 36.78 -37.99
N ILE A 829 -21.34 36.15 -38.31
CA ILE A 829 -20.03 36.83 -38.32
C ILE A 829 -19.99 37.92 -39.39
N GLU A 830 -20.56 37.69 -40.58
CA GLU A 830 -20.64 38.70 -41.63
C GLU A 830 -21.49 39.90 -41.20
N SER A 831 -22.67 39.65 -40.62
CA SER A 831 -23.55 40.69 -40.07
C SER A 831 -22.86 41.49 -38.96
N ASP A 832 -22.23 40.81 -38.00
CA ASP A 832 -21.61 41.46 -36.84
C ASP A 832 -20.38 42.29 -37.24
N VAL A 833 -19.64 41.86 -38.26
CA VAL A 833 -18.51 42.63 -38.81
C VAL A 833 -18.99 43.83 -39.63
N GLU A 834 -20.08 43.70 -40.38
CA GLU A 834 -20.66 44.81 -41.13
C GLU A 834 -21.15 45.91 -40.15
N GLN A 835 -21.75 45.50 -39.03
CA GLN A 835 -22.11 46.41 -37.93
C GLN A 835 -20.89 47.07 -37.28
N LEU A 836 -19.80 46.32 -37.05
CA LEU A 836 -18.54 46.87 -36.53
C LEU A 836 -17.87 47.87 -37.51
N SER A 837 -18.04 47.68 -38.81
CA SER A 837 -17.49 48.57 -39.85
C SER A 837 -18.23 49.92 -39.96
N GLN A 838 -19.48 49.97 -39.47
CA GLN A 838 -20.37 51.14 -39.46
C GLN A 838 -20.30 51.95 -38.15
N VAL A 839 -19.56 51.48 -37.14
CA VAL A 839 -19.39 52.21 -35.87
C VAL A 839 -18.60 53.50 -36.12
N LYS A 840 -19.18 54.62 -35.68
CA LYS A 840 -18.75 55.99 -35.95
C LYS A 840 -17.30 56.27 -35.54
N GLU A 841 -16.66 57.05 -36.42
CA GLU A 841 -15.32 57.62 -36.36
C GLU A 841 -14.97 58.17 -34.97
N ASN A 842 -14.06 57.48 -34.27
CA ASN A 842 -12.96 58.08 -33.50
C ASN A 842 -12.07 57.07 -32.78
N ILE A 843 -12.21 55.76 -33.02
CA ILE A 843 -11.32 54.75 -32.45
C ILE A 843 -10.77 53.84 -33.56
N LEU A 844 -9.54 54.15 -33.95
CA LEU A 844 -8.51 53.30 -34.55
C LEU A 844 -8.71 52.77 -36.00
N SER A 845 -8.20 53.54 -36.97
CA SER A 845 -8.11 53.19 -38.41
C SER A 845 -7.32 51.91 -38.71
N GLU A 846 -6.37 51.52 -37.85
CA GLU A 846 -5.50 50.36 -38.04
C GLU A 846 -6.24 49.02 -37.87
N TYR A 847 -7.29 48.98 -37.03
CA TYR A 847 -8.07 47.76 -36.80
C TYR A 847 -9.10 47.53 -37.92
N LYS A 848 -9.60 48.59 -38.56
CA LYS A 848 -10.54 48.48 -39.68
C LYS A 848 -9.90 47.76 -40.88
N ALA A 849 -8.64 48.08 -41.21
CA ALA A 849 -7.90 47.40 -42.27
C ALA A 849 -7.64 45.91 -41.95
N ARG A 850 -7.35 45.60 -40.68
CA ARG A 850 -7.15 44.22 -40.20
C ARG A 850 -8.43 43.39 -40.27
N ILE A 851 -9.56 43.96 -39.87
CA ILE A 851 -10.87 43.28 -39.93
C ILE A 851 -11.26 42.99 -41.38
N VAL A 852 -11.11 43.96 -42.29
CA VAL A 852 -11.37 43.76 -43.72
C VAL A 852 -10.43 42.70 -44.33
N SER A 853 -9.16 42.69 -43.92
CA SER A 853 -8.19 41.66 -44.35
C SER A 853 -8.58 40.25 -43.89
N VAL A 854 -9.07 40.10 -42.65
CA VAL A 854 -9.54 38.82 -42.11
C VAL A 854 -10.80 38.35 -42.84
N CYS A 855 -11.74 39.24 -43.16
CA CYS A 855 -12.92 38.90 -43.96
C CYS A 855 -12.58 38.43 -45.37
N ASN A 856 -11.63 39.10 -46.05
CA ASN A 856 -11.19 38.67 -47.38
C ASN A 856 -10.49 37.31 -47.34
N LYS A 857 -9.74 37.02 -46.28
CA LYS A 857 -9.13 35.70 -46.07
C LYS A 857 -10.18 34.62 -45.80
N LEU A 858 -11.22 34.92 -45.02
CA LEU A 858 -12.33 33.99 -44.76
C LEU A 858 -13.15 33.72 -46.04
N ARG A 859 -13.41 34.73 -46.88
CA ARG A 859 -14.05 34.53 -48.19
C ARG A 859 -13.24 33.63 -49.12
N ASN A 860 -11.93 33.85 -49.19
CA ASN A 860 -11.03 33.05 -50.05
C ASN A 860 -10.83 31.60 -49.56
N ILE A 861 -11.23 31.27 -48.33
CA ILE A 861 -11.20 29.90 -47.81
C ILE A 861 -12.47 29.13 -48.19
N ILE A 862 -13.54 29.84 -48.57
CA ILE A 862 -14.86 29.27 -48.88
C ILE A 862 -15.14 29.28 -50.40
N SER A 863 -14.43 30.09 -51.20
CA SER A 863 -14.37 29.98 -52.67
C SER A 863 -13.34 28.96 -53.12
#